data_AF-A0A933PYW8-F1
#
_entry.id   AF-A0A933PYW8-F1
#
_cell.length_a   1.000
_cell.length_b   1.000
_cell.length_c   1.000
_cell.angle_alpha   90.00
_cell.angle_beta   90.00
_cell.angle_gamma   90.00
#
_symmetry.space_group_name_H-M   'P 1'
#
loop_
_entity.id
_entity.type
_entity.pdbx_description
1 polymer ?
#
loop_
_entity_poly.entity_id
_entity_poly.type
_entity_poly.pdbx_seq_one_letter_code
_entity_poly.pdbx_strand_id
1 'polypeptide(L)'
;MKHAISLMMALAAAAASLCAATAWQQPYVGGGGFWKQRIPLTITRGAGTFNPGMPYALVIGSGAGELPLTGIDMKSVRVLNSSGVEYFFNVTDARGREVRDGQLAAGQRIIIPVEIASNASTESYFIYYDNASAWLLPDYLKSSGVEEWNCDFEGDTAWKLIDAKITEEEGANGKKCAKLAAKDNNVNGPESTKLTFSPKKVYTFSFRYKAQVNAGTWWALIDHIDAKGNPAKSGSLGHTSVLAVKTFTEGWKTFSTTFGVAGSGAKTVIPSNTAAVGARFNFWNGDNRNDGEVCIDDVVISEVKSTNAAGSTEGERPFTVSAGASEKIAFTETGRTADWADRTLPYRVPVTVRNFGGDLNDVIVSANFTRVNVLMLGRIADNSLRVVGPDGKTMRHSVMNNELLFIATVPAATVANYYLYFATNGVKGGTAMSYDELLTSKANLVKNASFEAGADTAEGWSASSETKNVDGKIEYDKNSPIKYEYVNEGRFGNKCVKMTAPESAPKQWCGWRQLITNVKPNTTYIYSGWVKALNIKQGGVQLHGHFKNAEGRTVATFSTPSLGTVGTMEQGKTVTEAVWDRLVTTIKTPSDCAAIEVHLTMNAYGTVWHDGIMLAEGTPSVPGALEGVSMKDDVAVWQVNPVTKVFKDSLPLTAAKDFRIASARNEKEGLQFAVRSKKDIVSLMVRIVPPANKKGTKLTNFTVDRIDFVPVDFPMGYEGYTYAPYRRRIPTGIGSDGWEGIWPDPMLPLRKPFAQKANESQPFAVTFNVPKTAAAGDYAGSVIIEADGKAVRTMPLTVTVYDFELPDVTHVGVILDVRTGPGNRFGLAADAFNKAAYKALAERRASTHQIQPEPKFSWANGVAKMDITEYDAMAKYCMDELKMTVMYFPNFFYAFGWGFPPKKIFNLEPFSKEYISAYQQCLKLFWNYLKERGWQDRFSLYISDEPHFEWGETKAMVIEQMKKLCTMIHEVDPAIKIYSSTWKYCPEWDGYLNHWGIGFYGNFAIEDMERRKKAGDYFWFTTDGTLCLDTPYNSIERLYPYFCYKYNVSSWEFWGSTWWTYNPFKYGWHPPLPHTFMVGQEPRDQRYPNGDGYYLYPGWLVGEEGMLSCIRLEQVRDGVEDFEYLRILETRIGNAKKKGKKTASALAALEKARALVSIPNKGPRHSTELVKDPDVIMNVRAEIAREITALGE
;
A
#
# COMPACT_ATOMS: atom_id res chain seq x y z
N MET A 1 -45.69 -43.74 19.41
CA MET A 1 -45.35 -42.98 18.18
C MET A 1 -44.80 -41.57 18.43
N LYS A 2 -45.50 -40.67 19.13
CA LYS A 2 -44.99 -39.30 19.38
C LYS A 2 -43.64 -39.22 20.13
N HIS A 3 -43.39 -40.13 21.08
CA HIS A 3 -42.09 -40.21 21.78
C HIS A 3 -40.96 -40.79 20.92
N ALA A 4 -41.26 -41.68 19.96
CA ALA A 4 -40.26 -42.24 19.05
C ALA A 4 -39.86 -41.22 17.96
N ILE A 5 -40.79 -40.38 17.51
CA ILE A 5 -40.53 -39.29 16.55
C ILE A 5 -39.72 -38.17 17.21
N SER A 6 -39.99 -37.84 18.48
CA SER A 6 -39.22 -36.84 19.21
C SER A 6 -37.80 -37.30 19.54
N LEU A 7 -37.60 -38.60 19.81
CA LEU A 7 -36.26 -39.17 20.02
C LEU A 7 -35.48 -39.30 18.71
N MET A 8 -36.13 -39.64 17.58
CA MET A 8 -35.50 -39.61 16.25
C MET A 8 -35.18 -38.20 15.77
N MET A 9 -36.00 -37.19 16.05
CA MET A 9 -35.69 -35.78 15.77
C MET A 9 -34.58 -35.24 16.68
N ALA A 10 -34.52 -35.65 17.95
CA ALA A 10 -33.44 -35.28 18.86
C ALA A 10 -32.12 -35.99 18.50
N LEU A 11 -32.16 -37.25 18.05
CA LEU A 11 -30.99 -37.96 17.54
C LEU A 11 -30.57 -37.45 16.15
N ALA A 12 -31.50 -37.01 15.29
CA ALA A 12 -31.17 -36.36 14.02
C ALA A 12 -30.62 -34.94 14.23
N ALA A 13 -31.10 -34.20 15.23
CA ALA A 13 -30.57 -32.89 15.62
C ALA A 13 -29.23 -33.00 16.38
N ALA A 14 -29.02 -34.05 17.17
CA ALA A 14 -27.75 -34.35 17.83
C ALA A 14 -26.72 -34.97 16.85
N ALA A 15 -27.17 -35.69 15.83
CA ALA A 15 -26.33 -36.13 14.71
C ALA A 15 -26.04 -35.00 13.71
N ALA A 16 -26.91 -33.99 13.59
CA ALA A 16 -26.63 -32.76 12.85
C ALA A 16 -25.74 -31.77 13.62
N SER A 17 -25.63 -31.89 14.94
CA SER A 17 -24.69 -31.12 15.78
C SER A 17 -23.37 -31.86 16.08
N LEU A 18 -23.22 -33.11 15.63
CA LEU A 18 -21.94 -33.78 15.44
C LEU A 18 -21.23 -33.12 14.25
N CYS A 19 -20.49 -32.04 14.54
CA CYS A 19 -19.52 -31.36 13.66
C CYS A 19 -19.74 -31.59 12.16
N ALA A 20 -20.65 -30.83 11.54
CA ALA A 20 -20.41 -30.48 10.15
C ALA A 20 -19.01 -29.86 10.10
N ALA A 21 -18.05 -30.56 9.50
CA ALA A 21 -16.65 -30.15 9.50
C ALA A 21 -16.55 -28.69 9.03
N THR A 22 -16.04 -27.81 9.88
CA THR A 22 -15.93 -26.38 9.54
C THR A 22 -15.10 -26.24 8.27
N ALA A 23 -15.64 -25.54 7.28
CA ALA A 23 -15.03 -25.39 5.96
C ALA A 23 -13.58 -24.92 6.06
N TRP A 24 -12.72 -25.43 5.18
CA TRP A 24 -11.32 -25.02 5.12
C TRP A 24 -11.21 -23.59 4.59
N GLN A 25 -10.67 -22.69 5.39
CA GLN A 25 -10.53 -21.28 5.01
C GLN A 25 -9.25 -21.05 4.20
N GLN A 26 -9.16 -19.91 3.51
CA GLN A 26 -7.94 -19.43 2.86
C GLN A 26 -7.43 -18.20 3.60
N PRO A 27 -6.41 -18.35 4.47
CA PRO A 27 -5.80 -17.24 5.18
C PRO A 27 -5.15 -16.19 4.26
N TYR A 28 -4.95 -14.98 4.79
CA TYR A 28 -4.40 -13.86 4.07
C TYR A 28 -2.89 -13.99 3.76
N VAL A 29 -2.45 -13.38 2.65
CA VAL A 29 -1.06 -13.35 2.15
C VAL A 29 -0.50 -14.76 1.89
N GLY A 30 -1.20 -15.51 1.03
CA GLY A 30 -0.82 -16.87 0.68
C GLY A 30 0.38 -16.98 -0.26
N GLY A 31 0.76 -15.88 -0.93
CA GLY A 31 1.86 -15.84 -1.90
C GLY A 31 1.65 -16.82 -3.05
N GLY A 32 0.38 -17.02 -3.45
CA GLY A 32 -0.02 -18.02 -4.44
C GLY A 32 -0.12 -19.46 -3.93
N GLY A 33 0.26 -19.76 -2.69
CA GLY A 33 0.08 -21.08 -2.06
C GLY A 33 -1.26 -21.22 -1.30
N PHE A 34 -1.41 -22.33 -0.57
CA PHE A 34 -2.51 -22.56 0.36
C PHE A 34 -2.04 -23.38 1.57
N TRP A 35 -2.74 -23.23 2.68
CA TRP A 35 -2.47 -23.93 3.93
C TRP A 35 -3.04 -25.34 3.89
N LYS A 36 -2.20 -26.33 4.21
CA LYS A 36 -2.55 -27.75 4.12
C LYS A 36 -2.89 -28.38 5.47
N GLN A 37 -2.53 -27.69 6.57
CA GLN A 37 -2.76 -28.19 7.92
C GLN A 37 -3.34 -27.11 8.82
N ARG A 38 -4.12 -27.52 9.82
CA ARG A 38 -4.65 -26.64 10.86
C ARG A 38 -4.79 -27.36 12.19
N ILE A 39 -4.70 -26.62 13.29
CA ILE A 39 -4.99 -27.11 14.64
C ILE A 39 -6.31 -26.45 15.09
N PRO A 40 -7.39 -27.19 15.31
CA PRO A 40 -8.62 -26.65 15.88
C PRO A 40 -8.40 -26.31 17.35
N LEU A 41 -8.94 -25.18 17.79
CA LEU A 41 -8.98 -24.76 19.18
C LEU A 41 -10.44 -24.55 19.56
N THR A 42 -10.85 -25.08 20.71
CA THR A 42 -12.17 -24.80 21.29
C THR A 42 -12.02 -23.85 22.45
N ILE A 43 -12.67 -22.70 22.35
CA ILE A 43 -12.72 -21.70 23.41
C ILE A 43 -14.08 -21.79 24.08
N THR A 44 -14.12 -22.08 25.37
CA THR A 44 -15.38 -22.21 26.14
C THR A 44 -15.49 -21.08 27.13
N ARG A 45 -16.61 -20.35 27.12
CA ARG A 45 -16.89 -19.29 28.09
C ARG A 45 -17.10 -19.89 29.48
N GLY A 46 -16.38 -19.36 30.46
CA GLY A 46 -16.51 -19.68 31.88
C GLY A 46 -17.36 -18.65 32.64
N ALA A 47 -17.40 -18.78 33.97
CA ALA A 47 -18.06 -17.80 34.83
C ALA A 47 -17.20 -16.53 34.97
N GLY A 48 -17.81 -15.35 34.86
CA GLY A 48 -17.14 -14.06 35.03
C GLY A 48 -17.36 -13.07 33.88
N THR A 49 -16.85 -11.85 34.02
CA THR A 49 -16.94 -10.81 32.99
C THR A 49 -15.93 -11.08 31.87
N PHE A 50 -16.44 -11.29 30.65
CA PHE A 50 -15.62 -11.50 29.46
C PHE A 50 -15.40 -10.20 28.69
N ASN A 51 -14.15 -9.88 28.38
CA ASN A 51 -13.79 -8.77 27.49
C ASN A 51 -13.22 -9.33 26.17
N PRO A 52 -13.83 -9.04 25.00
CA PRO A 52 -13.29 -9.47 23.72
C PRO A 52 -11.86 -8.95 23.47
N GLY A 53 -11.01 -9.80 22.88
CA GLY A 53 -9.61 -9.49 22.57
C GLY A 53 -8.61 -9.88 23.66
N MET A 54 -9.04 -10.48 24.78
CA MET A 54 -8.14 -10.92 25.85
C MET A 54 -7.08 -11.91 25.31
N PRO A 55 -5.78 -11.69 25.53
CA PRO A 55 -4.74 -12.56 25.00
C PRO A 55 -4.66 -13.90 25.76
N TYR A 56 -4.40 -14.97 25.03
CA TYR A 56 -4.17 -16.32 25.55
C TYR A 56 -2.91 -16.93 24.92
N ALA A 57 -2.04 -17.50 25.73
CA ALA A 57 -0.76 -18.07 25.28
C ALA A 57 -0.82 -19.60 25.26
N LEU A 58 -0.48 -20.20 24.14
CA LEU A 58 -0.36 -21.65 23.94
C LEU A 58 1.12 -22.01 23.75
N VAL A 59 1.58 -23.07 24.41
CA VAL A 59 2.97 -23.54 24.31
C VAL A 59 3.16 -24.36 23.05
N ILE A 60 4.26 -24.13 22.33
CA ILE A 60 4.71 -24.92 21.19
C ILE A 60 5.53 -26.10 21.72
N GLY A 61 5.15 -27.32 21.34
CA GLY A 61 5.81 -28.53 21.79
C GLY A 61 4.99 -29.78 21.45
N SER A 62 5.30 -30.90 22.10
CA SER A 62 4.68 -32.20 21.85
C SER A 62 3.97 -32.78 23.07
N GLY A 63 3.92 -32.04 24.18
CA GLY A 63 3.20 -32.41 25.39
C GLY A 63 1.68 -32.33 25.22
N ALA A 64 0.94 -32.90 26.18
CA ALA A 64 -0.52 -32.82 26.19
C ALA A 64 -0.99 -31.36 26.31
N GLY A 65 -1.82 -30.90 25.38
CA GLY A 65 -2.30 -29.51 25.31
C GLY A 65 -1.32 -28.51 24.66
N GLU A 66 -0.15 -28.97 24.21
CA GLU A 66 0.82 -28.16 23.46
C GLU A 66 0.55 -28.22 21.95
N LEU A 67 1.07 -27.23 21.22
CA LEU A 67 0.91 -27.12 19.78
C LEU A 67 2.11 -27.76 19.04
N PRO A 68 1.90 -28.79 18.19
CA PRO A 68 2.96 -29.47 17.46
C PRO A 68 3.47 -28.67 16.25
N LEU A 69 3.95 -27.45 16.50
CA LEU A 69 4.43 -26.50 15.47
C LEU A 69 5.96 -26.39 15.40
N THR A 70 6.70 -27.25 16.11
CA THR A 70 8.18 -27.22 16.08
C THR A 70 8.68 -27.49 14.65
N GLY A 71 9.58 -26.64 14.15
CA GLY A 71 10.14 -26.70 12.79
C GLY A 71 9.28 -26.04 11.71
N ILE A 72 8.05 -25.62 12.04
CA ILE A 72 7.18 -24.91 11.10
C ILE A 72 7.70 -23.48 10.90
N ASP A 73 7.72 -23.03 9.65
CA ASP A 73 8.12 -21.67 9.29
C ASP A 73 7.06 -20.67 9.76
N MET A 74 7.48 -19.67 10.55
CA MET A 74 6.65 -18.61 11.11
C MET A 74 5.79 -17.90 10.06
N LYS A 75 6.33 -17.71 8.83
CA LYS A 75 5.57 -17.06 7.74
C LYS A 75 4.32 -17.83 7.35
N SER A 76 4.27 -19.13 7.64
CA SER A 76 3.14 -19.99 7.33
C SER A 76 2.09 -20.05 8.45
N VAL A 77 2.29 -19.41 9.61
CA VAL A 77 1.29 -19.49 10.69
C VAL A 77 0.21 -18.40 10.54
N ARG A 78 -1.06 -18.78 10.71
CA ARG A 78 -2.23 -17.89 10.68
C ARG A 78 -3.27 -18.32 11.72
N VAL A 79 -4.04 -17.39 12.26
CA VAL A 79 -5.05 -17.66 13.30
C VAL A 79 -6.40 -17.11 12.87
N LEU A 80 -7.39 -17.98 12.71
CA LEU A 80 -8.73 -17.62 12.24
C LEU A 80 -9.80 -18.22 13.15
N ASN A 81 -10.97 -17.60 13.25
CA ASN A 81 -12.15 -18.29 13.81
C ASN A 81 -12.89 -19.13 12.76
N SER A 82 -13.94 -19.81 13.20
CA SER A 82 -14.80 -20.64 12.36
C SER A 82 -15.49 -19.90 11.20
N SER A 83 -15.75 -18.61 11.38
CA SER A 83 -16.31 -17.72 10.34
C SER A 83 -15.27 -17.19 9.36
N GLY A 84 -13.98 -17.49 9.54
CA GLY A 84 -12.90 -17.02 8.69
C GLY A 84 -12.37 -15.62 9.02
N VAL A 85 -12.74 -15.04 10.17
CA VAL A 85 -12.13 -13.80 10.66
C VAL A 85 -10.69 -14.10 11.08
N GLU A 86 -9.73 -13.42 10.46
CA GLU A 86 -8.32 -13.56 10.81
C GLU A 86 -7.93 -12.61 11.95
N TYR A 87 -7.15 -13.11 12.89
CA TYR A 87 -6.67 -12.38 14.04
C TYR A 87 -5.18 -12.08 13.92
N PHE A 88 -4.77 -10.94 14.48
CA PHE A 88 -3.36 -10.78 14.81
C PHE A 88 -2.98 -11.80 15.87
N PHE A 89 -1.75 -12.32 15.80
CA PHE A 89 -1.17 -13.19 16.82
C PHE A 89 0.27 -12.76 17.08
N ASN A 90 0.84 -13.18 18.20
CA ASN A 90 2.26 -12.98 18.50
C ASN A 90 2.93 -14.33 18.77
N VAL A 91 4.22 -14.44 18.55
CA VAL A 91 5.01 -15.58 19.02
C VAL A 91 6.14 -15.04 19.86
N THR A 92 6.34 -15.65 21.02
CA THR A 92 7.39 -15.27 21.95
C THR A 92 8.23 -16.48 22.32
N ASP A 93 9.50 -16.27 22.62
CA ASP A 93 10.32 -17.31 23.22
C ASP A 93 9.97 -17.54 24.69
N ALA A 94 10.66 -18.47 25.35
CA ALA A 94 10.42 -18.77 26.77
C ALA A 94 10.60 -17.53 27.69
N ARG A 95 11.36 -16.52 27.23
CA ARG A 95 11.68 -15.26 27.92
C ARG A 95 10.73 -14.12 27.57
N GLY A 96 9.79 -14.32 26.65
CA GLY A 96 8.84 -13.29 26.19
C GLY A 96 9.30 -12.52 24.96
N ARG A 97 10.50 -12.77 24.42
CA ARG A 97 11.02 -12.03 23.25
C ARG A 97 10.29 -12.45 21.99
N GLU A 98 9.94 -11.48 21.15
CA GLU A 98 9.14 -11.73 19.95
C GLU A 98 9.93 -12.49 18.88
N VAL A 99 9.28 -13.49 18.29
CA VAL A 99 9.79 -14.29 17.18
C VAL A 99 9.04 -13.84 15.93
N ARG A 100 9.76 -13.21 15.00
CA ARG A 100 9.17 -12.57 13.82
C ARG A 100 9.37 -13.34 12.52
N ASP A 101 10.36 -14.22 12.46
CA ASP A 101 10.75 -14.95 11.26
C ASP A 101 11.46 -16.27 11.65
N GLY A 102 11.67 -17.15 10.69
CA GLY A 102 12.36 -18.43 10.85
C GLY A 102 11.47 -19.58 11.32
N GLN A 103 12.11 -20.69 11.67
CA GLN A 103 11.43 -21.88 12.16
C GLN A 103 11.07 -21.78 13.64
N LEU A 104 9.86 -22.21 13.99
CA LEU A 104 9.38 -22.25 15.36
C LEU A 104 10.08 -23.35 16.17
N ALA A 105 10.32 -23.09 17.45
CA ALA A 105 11.01 -23.99 18.37
C ALA A 105 10.13 -24.41 19.55
N ALA A 106 10.40 -25.60 20.09
CA ALA A 106 9.73 -26.07 21.30
C ALA A 106 9.98 -25.11 22.49
N GLY A 107 8.97 -24.91 23.33
CA GLY A 107 8.98 -23.99 24.47
C GLY A 107 8.65 -22.54 24.13
N GLN A 108 8.54 -22.18 22.85
CA GLN A 108 7.98 -20.90 22.42
C GLN A 108 6.47 -20.85 22.72
N ARG A 109 5.89 -19.65 22.75
CA ARG A 109 4.45 -19.44 23.01
C ARG A 109 3.81 -18.64 21.89
N ILE A 110 2.74 -19.16 21.33
CA ILE A 110 1.85 -18.39 20.44
C ILE A 110 0.77 -17.71 21.28
N ILE A 111 0.62 -16.41 21.11
CA ILE A 111 -0.33 -15.57 21.83
C ILE A 111 -1.43 -15.14 20.86
N ILE A 112 -2.67 -15.52 21.16
CA ILE A 112 -3.85 -15.23 20.34
C ILE A 112 -4.85 -14.37 21.13
N PRO A 113 -5.59 -13.46 20.49
CA PRO A 113 -6.70 -12.76 21.12
C PRO A 113 -7.91 -13.69 21.20
N VAL A 114 -8.67 -13.63 22.29
CA VAL A 114 -9.88 -14.42 22.48
C VAL A 114 -11.11 -13.56 22.35
N GLU A 115 -12.00 -13.97 21.46
CA GLU A 115 -13.29 -13.36 21.16
C GLU A 115 -14.34 -14.46 21.04
N ILE A 116 -15.41 -14.35 21.83
CA ILE A 116 -16.57 -15.24 21.84
C ILE A 116 -17.80 -14.36 21.66
N ALA A 117 -18.70 -14.70 20.71
CA ALA A 117 -19.93 -13.94 20.49
C ALA A 117 -20.74 -13.81 21.80
N SER A 118 -21.46 -12.70 21.97
CA SER A 118 -22.18 -12.40 23.22
C SER A 118 -23.22 -13.48 23.58
N ASN A 119 -23.87 -14.07 22.57
CA ASN A 119 -24.86 -15.13 22.67
C ASN A 119 -24.29 -16.56 22.62
N ALA A 120 -22.97 -16.74 22.47
CA ALA A 120 -22.33 -18.05 22.37
C ALA A 120 -21.66 -18.46 23.69
N SER A 121 -21.75 -19.75 24.02
CA SER A 121 -21.02 -20.38 25.12
C SER A 121 -19.66 -20.92 24.67
N THR A 122 -19.46 -21.14 23.37
CA THR A 122 -18.22 -21.67 22.79
C THR A 122 -17.91 -20.99 21.47
N GLU A 123 -16.63 -20.85 21.12
CA GLU A 123 -16.16 -20.40 19.81
C GLU A 123 -15.01 -21.29 19.33
N SER A 124 -14.96 -21.54 18.01
CA SER A 124 -13.93 -22.38 17.40
C SER A 124 -12.90 -21.54 16.67
N TYR A 125 -11.63 -21.75 17.00
CA TYR A 125 -10.47 -21.12 16.37
C TYR A 125 -9.67 -22.18 15.61
N PHE A 126 -8.85 -21.75 14.67
CA PHE A 126 -7.98 -22.59 13.86
C PHE A 126 -6.63 -21.92 13.69
N ILE A 127 -5.56 -22.63 14.08
CA ILE A 127 -4.19 -22.24 13.74
C ILE A 127 -3.81 -22.96 12.46
N TYR A 128 -3.80 -22.24 11.34
CA TYR A 128 -3.37 -22.77 10.05
C TYR A 128 -1.86 -22.72 9.92
N TYR A 129 -1.28 -23.75 9.30
CA TYR A 129 0.15 -23.84 8.98
C TYR A 129 0.42 -24.66 7.71
N ASP A 130 1.69 -24.83 7.34
CA ASP A 130 2.12 -25.61 6.16
C ASP A 130 1.70 -24.98 4.81
N ASN A 131 2.08 -23.71 4.63
CA ASN A 131 2.09 -23.02 3.34
C ASN A 131 3.48 -22.42 3.07
N ALA A 132 4.30 -23.12 2.27
CA ALA A 132 5.67 -22.70 1.97
C ALA A 132 5.77 -21.40 1.16
N SER A 133 4.70 -21.04 0.42
CA SER A 133 4.64 -19.83 -0.40
C SER A 133 4.14 -18.61 0.37
N ALA A 134 3.61 -18.79 1.59
CA ALA A 134 3.10 -17.68 2.40
C ALA A 134 4.19 -16.62 2.61
N TRP A 135 3.80 -15.34 2.54
CA TRP A 135 4.70 -14.27 2.93
C TRP A 135 4.56 -13.97 4.42
N LEU A 136 5.60 -13.35 4.98
CA LEU A 136 5.60 -12.87 6.35
C LEU A 136 4.53 -11.79 6.52
N LEU A 137 3.88 -11.79 7.67
CA LEU A 137 3.00 -10.69 8.05
C LEU A 137 3.87 -9.58 8.64
N PRO A 138 3.64 -8.30 8.30
CA PRO A 138 4.39 -7.21 8.93
C PRO A 138 3.84 -6.89 10.34
N ASP A 139 2.55 -7.16 10.55
CA ASP A 139 1.81 -6.83 11.76
C ASP A 139 1.39 -8.06 12.56
N TYR A 140 1.55 -7.94 13.87
CA TYR A 140 1.31 -8.98 14.86
C TYR A 140 0.48 -8.43 16.03
N LEU A 141 -0.03 -9.34 16.87
CA LEU A 141 -0.78 -8.93 18.04
C LEU A 141 0.20 -8.20 18.93
N LYS A 142 -0.04 -6.90 19.12
CA LYS A 142 0.70 -6.14 20.12
C LYS A 142 0.46 -6.87 21.44
N SER A 143 1.50 -7.48 22.00
CA SER A 143 1.46 -7.93 23.39
C SER A 143 1.06 -6.68 24.15
N SER A 144 -0.10 -6.70 24.81
CA SER A 144 -0.69 -5.50 25.41
C SER A 144 0.44 -4.72 26.08
N GLY A 145 0.55 -3.43 25.77
CA GLY A 145 1.59 -2.43 26.11
C GLY A 145 2.88 -2.84 26.82
N VAL A 146 3.65 -3.80 26.34
CA VAL A 146 4.99 -4.00 26.91
C VAL A 146 5.87 -2.89 26.35
N GLU A 147 6.11 -1.84 27.14
CA GLU A 147 7.36 -1.08 27.00
C GLU A 147 8.46 -2.02 27.49
N GLU A 148 8.86 -2.98 26.66
CA GLU A 148 10.04 -3.80 26.93
C GLU A 148 11.25 -2.88 26.85
N TRP A 149 11.83 -2.63 28.00
CA TRP A 149 13.23 -2.26 28.05
C TRP A 149 14.01 -3.55 27.84
N ASN A 150 14.27 -3.87 26.58
CA ASN A 150 15.34 -4.79 26.26
C ASN A 150 16.62 -3.96 26.17
N CYS A 151 17.48 -4.02 27.18
CA CYS A 151 18.82 -3.43 27.15
C CYS A 151 19.82 -4.50 27.53
N ASP A 152 20.19 -5.29 26.52
CA ASP A 152 21.31 -6.22 26.52
C ASP A 152 22.67 -5.50 26.33
N PHE A 153 22.66 -4.16 26.24
CA PHE A 153 23.83 -3.30 26.02
C PHE A 153 24.64 -3.63 24.76
N GLU A 154 24.04 -4.31 23.78
CA GLU A 154 24.73 -4.70 22.54
C GLU A 154 24.84 -3.54 21.53
N GLY A 155 23.85 -2.63 21.54
CA GLY A 155 23.75 -1.43 20.69
C GLY A 155 23.70 -0.10 21.46
N ASP A 156 23.26 0.97 20.79
CA ASP A 156 23.06 2.29 21.42
C ASP A 156 22.07 2.20 22.59
N THR A 157 22.40 2.82 23.72
CA THR A 157 21.62 2.71 24.95
C THR A 157 21.09 4.06 25.43
N ALA A 158 19.82 4.08 25.86
CA ALA A 158 19.21 5.24 26.51
C ALA A 158 19.60 5.37 27.99
N TRP A 159 20.39 4.43 28.52
CA TRP A 159 20.86 4.43 29.89
C TRP A 159 21.97 5.46 30.09
N LYS A 160 21.86 6.24 31.17
CA LYS A 160 22.94 7.11 31.61
C LYS A 160 23.96 6.28 32.37
N LEU A 161 25.11 6.02 31.74
CA LEU A 161 26.24 5.33 32.37
C LEU A 161 27.06 6.36 33.16
N ILE A 162 26.76 6.54 34.45
CA ILE A 162 27.40 7.59 35.27
C ILE A 162 28.88 7.26 35.54
N ASP A 163 29.14 6.25 36.37
CA ASP A 163 30.49 5.72 36.64
C ASP A 163 30.72 4.34 36.00
N ALA A 164 29.70 3.81 35.31
CA ALA A 164 29.74 2.53 34.61
C ALA A 164 30.27 2.68 33.16
N LYS A 165 30.75 1.57 32.59
CA LYS A 165 31.16 1.48 31.18
C LYS A 165 30.61 0.22 30.54
N ILE A 166 30.35 0.26 29.25
CA ILE A 166 30.05 -0.96 28.49
C ILE A 166 31.37 -1.69 28.21
N THR A 167 31.43 -2.99 28.52
CA THR A 167 32.62 -3.82 28.35
C THR A 167 32.29 -5.08 27.57
N GLU A 168 33.25 -5.60 26.78
CA GLU A 168 33.12 -6.84 26.00
C GLU A 168 33.45 -8.12 26.81
N GLU A 169 33.49 -8.02 28.14
CA GLU A 169 33.75 -9.15 29.04
C GLU A 169 32.47 -9.99 29.22
N GLU A 170 32.21 -10.92 28.28
CA GLU A 170 31.17 -11.96 28.33
C GLU A 170 29.83 -11.51 28.94
N GLY A 171 29.09 -10.69 28.19
CA GLY A 171 27.68 -10.38 28.45
C GLY A 171 26.87 -11.64 28.75
N ALA A 172 25.86 -11.52 29.61
CA ALA A 172 25.02 -12.65 30.01
C ALA A 172 24.21 -13.22 28.84
N ASN A 173 23.92 -12.40 27.81
CA ASN A 173 23.35 -12.81 26.53
C ASN A 173 23.94 -12.00 25.36
N GLY A 174 25.23 -12.16 25.09
CA GLY A 174 25.87 -11.48 23.98
C GLY A 174 27.35 -11.28 24.23
N LYS A 175 27.90 -10.16 23.78
CA LYS A 175 29.31 -9.81 24.00
C LYS A 175 29.48 -8.71 25.04
N LYS A 176 28.47 -7.86 25.27
CA LYS A 176 28.59 -6.64 26.07
C LYS A 176 27.77 -6.71 27.36
N CYS A 177 28.22 -5.96 28.36
CA CYS A 177 27.44 -5.69 29.58
C CYS A 177 27.86 -4.33 30.17
N ALA A 178 27.05 -3.78 31.08
CA ALA A 178 27.42 -2.58 31.82
C ALA A 178 28.22 -2.96 33.08
N LYS A 179 29.51 -2.62 33.11
CA LYS A 179 30.41 -2.85 34.23
C LYS A 179 30.55 -1.62 35.11
N LEU A 180 30.39 -1.79 36.42
CA LEU A 180 30.59 -0.77 37.45
C LEU A 180 31.65 -1.27 38.44
N ALA A 181 32.63 -0.43 38.77
CA ALA A 181 33.69 -0.74 39.72
C ALA A 181 33.80 0.35 40.79
N ALA A 182 33.93 -0.06 42.05
CA ALA A 182 34.15 0.78 43.22
C ALA A 182 35.50 0.45 43.85
N LYS A 183 36.21 1.47 44.34
CA LYS A 183 37.48 1.31 45.06
C LYS A 183 37.59 2.36 46.16
N ASP A 184 37.23 1.95 47.37
CA ASP A 184 37.15 2.79 48.57
C ASP A 184 36.34 4.08 48.35
N ASN A 185 35.24 3.96 47.59
CA ASN A 185 34.33 5.06 47.29
C ASN A 185 32.89 4.58 47.03
N ASN A 186 31.92 5.48 47.16
CA ASN A 186 30.58 5.27 46.58
C ASN A 186 30.61 5.63 45.09
N VAL A 187 29.98 4.81 44.24
CA VAL A 187 29.88 5.05 42.79
C VAL A 187 28.47 4.77 42.29
N ASN A 188 28.01 5.55 41.32
CA ASN A 188 26.70 5.39 40.68
C ASN A 188 26.85 4.68 39.33
N GLY A 189 26.11 3.59 39.18
CA GLY A 189 26.07 2.79 37.96
C GLY A 189 25.11 3.32 36.90
N PRO A 190 24.67 2.44 35.99
CA PRO A 190 23.67 2.78 34.99
C PRO A 190 22.38 3.26 35.63
N GLU A 191 21.84 4.38 35.13
CA GLU A 191 20.52 4.90 35.49
C GLU A 191 19.62 4.99 34.26
N SER A 192 18.37 4.56 34.44
CA SER A 192 17.34 4.55 33.41
C SER A 192 16.76 5.96 33.19
N THR A 193 16.30 6.27 31.97
CA THR A 193 15.26 7.30 31.77
C THR A 193 13.99 6.93 32.55
N LYS A 194 13.16 7.94 32.86
CA LYS A 194 11.97 7.77 33.72
C LYS A 194 10.75 7.41 32.86
N LEU A 195 10.00 6.42 33.31
CA LEU A 195 8.85 5.84 32.62
C LEU A 195 7.55 6.20 33.31
N THR A 196 6.49 6.43 32.54
CA THR A 196 5.16 6.66 33.11
C THR A 196 4.70 5.44 33.89
N PHE A 197 4.30 5.65 35.14
CA PHE A 197 3.84 4.62 36.06
C PHE A 197 2.35 4.79 36.36
N SER A 198 1.61 3.69 36.36
CA SER A 198 0.21 3.68 36.77
C SER A 198 0.05 3.06 38.16
N PRO A 199 -0.50 3.79 39.15
CA PRO A 199 -0.75 3.24 40.48
C PRO A 199 -1.83 2.14 40.51
N LYS A 200 -2.52 1.88 39.39
CA LYS A 200 -3.52 0.80 39.27
C LYS A 200 -2.93 -0.53 38.78
N LYS A 201 -1.62 -0.58 38.50
CA LYS A 201 -0.94 -1.72 37.87
C LYS A 201 0.19 -2.26 38.74
N VAL A 202 0.57 -3.51 38.50
CA VAL A 202 1.79 -4.14 39.07
C VAL A 202 2.82 -4.25 37.95
N TYR A 203 4.10 -4.17 38.28
CA TYR A 203 5.21 -4.25 37.33
C TYR A 203 6.24 -5.28 37.82
N THR A 204 6.99 -5.90 36.91
CA THR A 204 8.16 -6.74 37.19
C THR A 204 9.40 -5.91 36.92
N PHE A 205 10.40 -6.00 37.80
CA PHE A 205 11.75 -5.52 37.57
C PHE A 205 12.71 -6.70 37.67
N SER A 206 13.45 -6.95 36.59
CA SER A 206 14.44 -8.04 36.52
C SER A 206 15.71 -7.61 35.79
N PHE A 207 16.82 -8.23 36.14
CA PHE A 207 18.11 -8.04 35.48
C PHE A 207 19.03 -9.23 35.79
N ARG A 208 20.11 -9.37 35.01
CA ARG A 208 21.22 -10.26 35.32
C ARG A 208 22.40 -9.47 35.87
N TYR A 209 23.11 -10.06 36.82
CA TYR A 209 24.28 -9.47 37.42
C TYR A 209 25.34 -10.50 37.77
N LYS A 210 26.60 -10.11 37.70
CA LYS A 210 27.75 -10.86 38.20
C LYS A 210 28.55 -9.91 39.06
N ALA A 211 28.56 -10.12 40.37
CA ALA A 211 29.13 -9.19 41.33
C ALA A 211 30.27 -9.83 42.15
N GLN A 212 31.33 -9.07 42.37
CA GLN A 212 32.38 -9.33 43.33
C GLN A 212 32.45 -8.13 44.27
N VAL A 213 31.86 -8.26 45.46
CA VAL A 213 31.90 -7.21 46.50
C VAL A 213 32.91 -7.63 47.57
N ASN A 214 34.00 -6.88 47.68
CA ASN A 214 35.08 -7.11 48.65
C ASN A 214 34.82 -6.35 49.97
N ALA A 215 34.24 -5.15 49.88
CA ALA A 215 33.80 -4.34 51.01
C ALA A 215 32.58 -3.48 50.62
N GLY A 216 31.67 -3.23 51.57
CA GLY A 216 30.50 -2.39 51.33
C GLY A 216 29.26 -3.13 50.80
N THR A 217 28.42 -2.47 50.00
CA THR A 217 27.18 -3.04 49.44
C THR A 217 26.87 -2.46 48.07
N TRP A 218 26.61 -3.34 47.11
CA TRP A 218 26.03 -3.00 45.82
C TRP A 218 24.50 -3.10 45.88
N TRP A 219 23.82 -2.10 45.34
CA TRP A 219 22.36 -1.97 45.37
C TRP A 219 21.78 -1.92 43.96
N ALA A 220 20.59 -2.52 43.81
CA ALA A 220 19.68 -2.22 42.73
C ALA A 220 18.43 -1.54 43.31
N LEU A 221 17.99 -0.44 42.69
CA LEU A 221 16.91 0.41 43.19
C LEU A 221 15.91 0.73 42.09
N ILE A 222 14.68 0.98 42.53
CA ILE A 222 13.61 1.55 41.74
C ILE A 222 13.39 2.99 42.20
N ASP A 223 13.70 3.95 41.36
CA ASP A 223 13.36 5.36 41.58
C ASP A 223 11.86 5.56 41.36
N HIS A 224 11.22 6.41 42.18
CA HIS A 224 9.81 6.76 42.02
C HIS A 224 9.62 8.28 42.08
N ILE A 225 8.83 8.80 41.15
CA ILE A 225 8.67 10.24 40.87
C ILE A 225 7.18 10.58 40.82
N ASP A 226 6.79 11.69 41.42
CA ASP A 226 5.41 12.21 41.41
C ASP A 226 5.07 12.93 40.09
N ALA A 227 3.79 13.30 39.92
CA ALA A 227 3.31 13.96 38.70
C ALA A 227 3.92 15.36 38.45
N LYS A 228 4.67 15.92 39.41
CA LYS A 228 5.35 17.22 39.29
C LYS A 228 6.83 17.06 38.98
N GLY A 229 7.32 15.83 38.80
CA GLY A 229 8.74 15.55 38.56
C GLY A 229 9.60 15.50 39.83
N ASN A 230 9.01 15.51 41.02
CA ASN A 230 9.75 15.39 42.28
C ASN A 230 9.82 13.92 42.74
N PRO A 231 10.77 13.54 43.61
CA PRO A 231 10.75 12.22 44.22
C PRO A 231 9.41 11.93 44.92
N ALA A 232 8.74 10.86 44.52
CA ALA A 232 7.63 10.31 45.29
C ALA A 232 8.22 9.77 46.62
N LYS A 233 7.48 9.78 47.72
CA LYS A 233 8.06 9.49 49.05
C LYS A 233 7.23 8.50 49.84
N SER A 234 7.88 7.42 50.28
CA SER A 234 7.51 6.63 51.46
C SER A 234 8.67 6.73 52.45
N GLY A 235 8.80 7.89 53.12
CA GLY A 235 9.96 8.22 53.97
C GLY A 235 10.87 9.31 53.35
N SER A 236 12.13 9.38 53.77
CA SER A 236 13.08 10.44 53.37
C SER A 236 13.72 10.28 51.99
N LEU A 237 13.50 9.16 51.29
CA LEU A 237 14.21 8.82 50.04
C LEU A 237 13.23 8.63 48.86
N GLY A 238 13.70 9.00 47.67
CA GLY A 238 12.99 8.98 46.39
C GLY A 238 13.06 7.67 45.60
N HIS A 239 13.43 6.58 46.27
CA HIS A 239 13.67 5.29 45.65
C HIS A 239 13.36 4.15 46.62
N THR A 240 13.23 2.93 46.10
CA THR A 240 13.08 1.70 46.88
C THR A 240 14.19 0.73 46.49
N SER A 241 14.99 0.29 47.46
CA SER A 241 16.03 -0.72 47.24
C SER A 241 15.38 -2.10 47.09
N VAL A 242 15.69 -2.81 46.01
CA VAL A 242 15.11 -4.12 45.72
C VAL A 242 16.09 -5.28 45.83
N LEU A 243 17.40 -5.00 45.72
CA LEU A 243 18.47 -5.97 45.91
C LEU A 243 19.65 -5.30 46.62
N ALA A 244 20.27 -6.04 47.54
CA ALA A 244 21.51 -5.68 48.22
C ALA A 244 22.49 -6.86 48.15
N VAL A 245 23.67 -6.64 47.59
CA VAL A 245 24.71 -7.67 47.46
C VAL A 245 25.95 -7.21 48.24
N LYS A 246 26.42 -8.06 49.16
CA LYS A 246 27.56 -7.76 50.05
C LYS A 246 28.76 -8.69 49.84
N THR A 247 28.64 -9.67 48.96
CA THR A 247 29.64 -10.72 48.76
C THR A 247 29.75 -11.08 47.28
N PHE A 248 30.74 -11.91 46.95
CA PHE A 248 30.90 -12.52 45.62
C PHE A 248 29.71 -13.41 45.20
N THR A 249 29.38 -13.38 43.91
CA THR A 249 28.46 -14.32 43.25
C THR A 249 29.20 -15.26 42.31
N GLU A 250 28.97 -16.56 42.46
CA GLU A 250 29.47 -17.56 41.50
C GLU A 250 28.70 -17.44 40.17
N GLY A 251 29.34 -16.84 39.16
CA GLY A 251 28.79 -16.62 37.82
C GLY A 251 27.71 -15.54 37.73
N TRP A 252 27.03 -15.48 36.58
CA TRP A 252 25.87 -14.62 36.37
C TRP A 252 24.66 -15.11 37.20
N LYS A 253 24.02 -14.20 37.92
CA LYS A 253 22.78 -14.42 38.68
C LYS A 253 21.65 -13.61 38.05
N THR A 254 20.43 -14.11 38.16
CA THR A 254 19.22 -13.39 37.74
C THR A 254 18.48 -12.90 38.98
N PHE A 255 18.13 -11.61 38.99
CA PHE A 255 17.22 -11.03 39.97
C PHE A 255 15.87 -10.71 39.31
N SER A 256 14.77 -10.90 40.05
CA SER A 256 13.43 -10.51 39.63
C SER A 256 12.54 -10.23 40.85
N THR A 257 11.80 -9.12 40.83
CA THR A 257 10.79 -8.77 41.83
C THR A 257 9.59 -8.11 41.17
N THR A 258 8.42 -8.15 41.81
CA THR A 258 7.27 -7.34 41.41
C THR A 258 7.17 -6.09 42.28
N PHE A 259 6.80 -4.95 41.69
CA PHE A 259 6.60 -3.69 42.38
C PHE A 259 5.29 -2.98 41.99
N GLY A 260 4.70 -2.25 42.94
CA GLY A 260 3.40 -1.59 42.79
C GLY A 260 3.02 -0.82 44.05
N VAL A 261 1.88 -0.13 44.04
CA VAL A 261 1.41 0.61 45.23
C VAL A 261 0.82 -0.32 46.28
N ALA A 262 0.64 0.18 47.51
CA ALA A 262 0.01 -0.59 48.59
C ALA A 262 -1.36 -1.14 48.17
N GLY A 263 -1.61 -2.42 48.42
CA GLY A 263 -2.84 -3.10 48.01
C GLY A 263 -2.85 -3.64 46.56
N SER A 264 -1.78 -3.43 45.77
CA SER A 264 -1.72 -3.93 44.38
C SER A 264 -1.40 -5.43 44.24
N GLY A 265 -0.95 -6.10 45.30
CA GLY A 265 -0.46 -7.49 45.25
C GLY A 265 1.02 -7.64 44.84
N ALA A 266 1.74 -6.53 44.64
CA ALA A 266 3.18 -6.54 44.37
C ALA A 266 4.01 -6.93 45.60
N LYS A 267 5.16 -7.60 45.39
CA LYS A 267 6.11 -7.94 46.46
C LYS A 267 6.80 -6.71 47.06
N THR A 268 7.09 -5.72 46.22
CA THR A 268 7.75 -4.46 46.59
C THR A 268 6.72 -3.34 46.53
N VAL A 269 6.45 -2.70 47.67
CA VAL A 269 5.51 -1.58 47.72
C VAL A 269 6.25 -0.26 47.46
N ILE A 270 5.73 0.55 46.54
CA ILE A 270 6.21 1.91 46.26
C ILE A 270 5.11 2.95 46.56
N PRO A 271 5.43 4.25 46.69
CA PRO A 271 4.46 5.27 47.11
C PRO A 271 3.26 5.38 46.17
N SER A 272 2.07 5.62 46.73
CA SER A 272 0.81 5.68 45.97
C SER A 272 0.70 6.88 45.02
N ASN A 273 1.46 7.95 45.27
CA ASN A 273 1.50 9.14 44.43
C ASN A 273 2.55 9.08 43.29
N THR A 274 3.17 7.91 43.08
CA THR A 274 4.12 7.70 41.97
C THR A 274 3.40 7.86 40.63
N ALA A 275 3.95 8.71 39.76
CA ALA A 275 3.51 8.93 38.38
C ALA A 275 4.56 8.48 37.36
N ALA A 276 5.82 8.33 37.77
CA ALA A 276 6.87 7.74 36.94
C ALA A 276 7.89 6.92 37.76
N VAL A 277 8.54 5.93 37.13
CA VAL A 277 9.56 5.08 37.76
C VAL A 277 10.82 4.97 36.90
N GLY A 278 11.95 4.65 37.53
CA GLY A 278 13.20 4.30 36.84
C GLY A 278 14.00 3.25 37.61
N ALA A 279 15.04 2.71 36.98
CA ALA A 279 15.98 1.78 37.59
C ALA A 279 17.36 2.42 37.77
N ARG A 280 18.02 2.08 38.88
CA ARG A 280 19.36 2.55 39.22
C ARG A 280 20.16 1.43 39.87
N PHE A 281 21.46 1.44 39.66
CA PHE A 281 22.41 0.55 40.32
C PHE A 281 23.55 1.37 40.93
N ASN A 282 24.05 1.04 42.12
CA ASN A 282 25.15 1.78 42.73
C ASN A 282 25.85 0.99 43.86
N PHE A 283 27.11 1.34 44.14
CA PHE A 283 27.77 0.97 45.40
C PHE A 283 27.57 2.09 46.41
N TRP A 284 27.02 1.76 47.58
CA TRP A 284 26.77 2.74 48.64
C TRP A 284 26.65 2.12 50.02
N ASN A 285 27.32 2.71 51.00
CA ASN A 285 27.24 2.27 52.41
C ASN A 285 27.30 3.43 53.44
N GLY A 286 27.13 4.68 53.00
CA GLY A 286 27.07 5.87 53.87
C GLY A 286 28.41 6.38 54.42
N ASP A 287 29.46 5.55 54.47
CA ASP A 287 30.81 5.93 54.94
C ASP A 287 31.88 5.94 53.83
N ASN A 288 31.46 5.83 52.56
CA ASN A 288 32.29 5.77 51.35
C ASN A 288 33.21 4.54 51.23
N ARG A 289 33.09 3.51 52.06
CA ARG A 289 34.00 2.34 52.02
C ARG A 289 33.46 1.17 51.20
N ASN A 290 33.27 1.35 49.89
CA ASN A 290 32.92 0.24 48.98
C ASN A 290 34.10 -0.14 48.08
N ASP A 291 34.32 -1.45 47.96
CA ASP A 291 35.31 -2.05 47.06
C ASP A 291 34.66 -3.26 46.38
N GLY A 292 34.65 -3.26 45.06
CA GLY A 292 34.09 -4.36 44.29
C GLY A 292 33.78 -4.01 42.84
N GLU A 293 33.44 -5.02 42.06
CA GLU A 293 33.01 -4.88 40.66
C GLU A 293 31.69 -5.61 40.42
N VAL A 294 30.88 -5.09 39.51
CA VAL A 294 29.65 -5.75 39.06
C VAL A 294 29.43 -5.53 37.58
N CYS A 295 29.10 -6.61 36.88
CA CYS A 295 28.57 -6.56 35.52
C CYS A 295 27.05 -6.70 35.59
N ILE A 296 26.32 -5.88 34.83
CA ILE A 296 24.86 -5.81 34.78
C ILE A 296 24.43 -5.98 33.33
N ASP A 297 23.44 -6.82 33.11
CA ASP A 297 22.93 -7.14 31.77
C ASP A 297 21.43 -7.51 31.81
N ASP A 298 20.77 -7.58 30.65
CA ASP A 298 19.37 -7.95 30.47
C ASP A 298 18.40 -7.19 31.40
N VAL A 299 18.53 -5.87 31.54
CA VAL A 299 17.68 -5.10 32.48
C VAL A 299 16.30 -4.86 31.88
N VAL A 300 15.26 -5.42 32.53
CA VAL A 300 13.87 -5.37 32.09
C VAL A 300 12.97 -4.80 33.20
N ILE A 301 12.21 -3.75 32.87
CA ILE A 301 11.00 -3.37 33.61
C ILE A 301 9.82 -3.66 32.69
N SER A 302 8.85 -4.43 33.15
CA SER A 302 7.65 -4.73 32.39
C SER A 302 6.41 -4.61 33.26
N GLU A 303 5.32 -4.07 32.71
CA GLU A 303 4.03 -4.18 33.39
C GLU A 303 3.71 -5.66 33.61
N VAL A 304 3.43 -6.06 34.85
CA VAL A 304 2.72 -7.30 35.17
C VAL A 304 1.31 -7.06 34.71
N LYS A 305 1.12 -7.25 33.42
CA LYS A 305 -0.18 -7.60 32.93
C LYS A 305 -0.59 -8.86 33.63
N SER A 306 -1.87 -8.95 33.95
CA SER A 306 -2.55 -10.22 34.12
C SER A 306 -2.48 -11.01 32.82
N THR A 307 -1.27 -11.38 32.39
CA THR A 307 -0.93 -12.20 31.23
C THR A 307 0.31 -13.01 31.62
N ASN A 308 0.21 -13.70 32.76
CA ASN A 308 0.90 -14.94 33.13
C ASN A 308 0.79 -15.13 34.63
N ALA A 309 -0.39 -15.51 35.06
CA ALA A 309 -0.41 -16.43 36.16
C ALA A 309 -0.28 -17.82 35.51
N ALA A 310 0.97 -18.24 35.28
CA ALA A 310 1.35 -19.67 35.34
C ALA A 310 1.23 -20.15 36.81
N GLY A 311 0.11 -19.81 37.43
CA GLY A 311 -0.09 -19.63 38.86
C GLY A 311 -1.49 -19.14 39.23
N SER A 312 -2.32 -18.71 38.26
CA SER A 312 -3.77 -18.81 38.40
C SER A 312 -4.04 -20.23 37.98
N THR A 313 -4.48 -21.06 38.92
CA THR A 313 -5.25 -22.25 38.57
C THR A 313 -6.26 -21.87 37.49
N GLU A 314 -6.49 -22.72 36.48
CA GLU A 314 -7.46 -22.53 35.38
C GLU A 314 -8.83 -21.95 35.81
N GLY A 315 -9.18 -22.03 37.09
CA GLY A 315 -10.43 -21.58 37.69
C GLY A 315 -10.73 -20.07 37.79
N GLU A 316 -9.85 -19.13 37.38
CA GLU A 316 -10.14 -17.67 37.47
C GLU A 316 -10.36 -16.95 36.12
N ARG A 317 -10.13 -17.62 34.98
CA ARG A 317 -10.39 -16.98 33.67
C ARG A 317 -11.86 -17.13 33.28
N PRO A 318 -12.49 -16.12 32.67
CA PRO A 318 -13.86 -16.23 32.17
C PRO A 318 -13.95 -17.09 30.89
N PHE A 319 -12.91 -17.88 30.57
CA PHE A 319 -12.89 -18.84 29.47
C PHE A 319 -11.75 -19.87 29.63
N THR A 320 -11.91 -21.03 28.98
CA THR A 320 -10.87 -22.05 28.77
C THR A 320 -10.57 -22.21 27.29
N VAL A 321 -9.38 -22.68 26.95
CA VAL A 321 -8.97 -22.99 25.57
C VAL A 321 -8.40 -24.39 25.54
N SER A 322 -8.92 -25.25 24.66
CA SER A 322 -8.36 -26.59 24.41
C SER A 322 -7.93 -26.71 22.96
N ALA A 323 -6.75 -27.29 22.73
CA ALA A 323 -6.26 -27.62 21.39
C ALA A 323 -6.66 -29.05 21.03
N GLY A 324 -7.23 -29.23 19.84
CA GLY A 324 -7.49 -30.54 19.26
C GLY A 324 -6.29 -31.12 18.51
N ALA A 325 -6.47 -32.30 17.91
CA ALA A 325 -5.46 -32.91 17.07
C ALA A 325 -5.26 -32.11 15.77
N SER A 326 -4.03 -32.10 15.25
CA SER A 326 -3.77 -31.48 13.96
C SER A 326 -4.58 -32.16 12.85
N GLU A 327 -5.25 -31.34 12.06
CA GLU A 327 -5.99 -31.74 10.87
C GLU A 327 -5.14 -31.48 9.62
N LYS A 328 -5.19 -32.40 8.67
CA LYS A 328 -4.59 -32.24 7.34
C LYS A 328 -5.69 -32.36 6.30
N ILE A 329 -5.76 -31.40 5.39
CA ILE A 329 -6.70 -31.51 4.27
C ILE A 329 -6.20 -32.56 3.29
N ALA A 330 -7.00 -33.61 3.09
CA ALA A 330 -6.80 -34.56 2.01
C ALA A 330 -7.46 -33.98 0.75
N PHE A 331 -6.70 -33.89 -0.35
CA PHE A 331 -7.23 -33.45 -1.63
C PHE A 331 -6.56 -34.20 -2.77
N THR A 332 -7.23 -34.22 -3.92
CA THR A 332 -6.67 -34.72 -5.18
C THR A 332 -6.20 -33.54 -6.02
N GLU A 333 -4.95 -33.55 -6.48
CA GLU A 333 -4.45 -32.59 -7.47
C GLU A 333 -4.65 -33.18 -8.87
N THR A 334 -5.32 -32.46 -9.75
CA THR A 334 -5.62 -32.92 -11.12
C THR A 334 -5.18 -31.91 -12.17
N GLY A 335 -4.97 -32.39 -13.40
CA GLY A 335 -4.74 -31.56 -14.57
C GLY A 335 -3.37 -30.91 -14.68
N ARG A 336 -2.52 -30.97 -13.64
CA ARG A 336 -1.16 -30.42 -13.70
C ARG A 336 -0.29 -31.27 -14.62
N THR A 337 0.10 -30.72 -15.77
CA THR A 337 0.89 -31.46 -16.76
C THR A 337 1.93 -30.57 -17.44
N ALA A 338 3.10 -31.14 -17.72
CA ALA A 338 4.11 -30.53 -18.57
C ALA A 338 3.74 -30.66 -20.06
N ASP A 339 2.82 -31.55 -20.42
CA ASP A 339 2.45 -31.82 -21.81
C ASP A 339 1.69 -30.64 -22.39
N TRP A 340 2.04 -30.30 -23.63
CA TRP A 340 1.48 -29.17 -24.36
C TRP A 340 0.39 -29.66 -25.30
N ALA A 341 -0.88 -29.40 -24.97
CA ALA A 341 -2.03 -29.95 -25.70
C ALA A 341 -2.08 -29.51 -27.17
N ASP A 342 -1.70 -28.26 -27.46
CA ASP A 342 -1.62 -27.73 -28.83
C ASP A 342 -0.47 -26.72 -28.96
N ARG A 343 0.61 -27.13 -29.63
CA ARG A 343 1.80 -26.28 -29.82
C ARG A 343 1.60 -25.15 -30.82
N THR A 344 0.50 -25.13 -31.57
CA THR A 344 0.14 -23.99 -32.43
C THR A 344 -0.36 -22.79 -31.63
N LEU A 345 -0.76 -23.01 -30.38
CA LEU A 345 -1.01 -22.00 -29.36
C LEU A 345 0.21 -21.94 -28.43
N PRO A 346 1.18 -21.06 -28.71
CA PRO A 346 2.50 -21.18 -28.15
C PRO A 346 2.63 -20.66 -26.72
N TYR A 347 1.58 -20.08 -26.16
CA TYR A 347 1.55 -19.58 -24.80
C TYR A 347 0.44 -20.25 -24.01
N ARG A 348 0.66 -20.46 -22.72
CA ARG A 348 -0.38 -20.92 -21.81
C ARG A 348 -0.21 -20.36 -20.40
N VAL A 349 -1.30 -20.38 -19.64
CA VAL A 349 -1.30 -20.05 -18.20
C VAL A 349 -2.09 -21.15 -17.48
N PRO A 350 -1.55 -21.76 -16.41
CA PRO A 350 -2.34 -22.62 -15.55
C PRO A 350 -3.33 -21.78 -14.76
N VAL A 351 -4.58 -22.23 -14.72
CA VAL A 351 -5.69 -21.62 -13.98
C VAL A 351 -6.10 -22.62 -12.91
N THR A 352 -5.68 -22.38 -11.67
CA THR A 352 -5.89 -23.32 -10.56
C THR A 352 -7.19 -23.00 -9.84
N VAL A 353 -8.10 -23.98 -9.79
CA VAL A 353 -9.33 -23.93 -8.99
C VAL A 353 -9.14 -24.78 -7.74
N ARG A 354 -9.42 -24.21 -6.57
CA ARG A 354 -9.31 -24.89 -5.27
C ARG A 354 -10.70 -25.13 -4.71
N ASN A 355 -11.12 -26.39 -4.64
CA ASN A 355 -12.37 -26.77 -4.01
C ASN A 355 -12.10 -27.63 -2.77
N PHE A 356 -12.21 -27.03 -1.60
CA PHE A 356 -12.07 -27.71 -0.31
C PHE A 356 -13.42 -27.99 0.37
N GLY A 357 -14.52 -27.63 -0.29
CA GLY A 357 -15.89 -27.86 0.17
C GLY A 357 -16.54 -29.06 -0.52
N GLY A 358 -17.87 -29.01 -0.67
CA GLY A 358 -18.64 -30.01 -1.42
C GLY A 358 -18.47 -29.87 -2.94
N ASP A 359 -19.10 -30.77 -3.70
CA ASP A 359 -19.00 -30.78 -5.17
C ASP A 359 -19.55 -29.48 -5.78
N LEU A 360 -18.76 -28.89 -6.69
CA LEU A 360 -19.17 -27.78 -7.52
C LEU A 360 -19.57 -28.34 -8.89
N ASN A 361 -20.85 -28.26 -9.26
CA ASN A 361 -21.36 -28.80 -10.51
C ASN A 361 -21.83 -27.66 -11.42
N ASP A 362 -21.34 -27.61 -12.66
CA ASP A 362 -21.68 -26.58 -13.66
C ASP A 362 -21.53 -25.13 -13.16
N VAL A 363 -20.52 -24.86 -12.33
CA VAL A 363 -20.25 -23.52 -11.79
C VAL A 363 -19.43 -22.68 -12.76
N ILE A 364 -19.57 -21.35 -12.68
CA ILE A 364 -18.72 -20.43 -13.44
C ILE A 364 -17.37 -20.27 -12.73
N VAL A 365 -16.29 -20.70 -13.38
CA VAL A 365 -14.93 -20.39 -12.95
C VAL A 365 -14.56 -19.02 -13.50
N SER A 366 -14.13 -18.10 -12.63
CA SER A 366 -13.61 -16.77 -13.01
C SER A 366 -12.10 -16.74 -12.83
N ALA A 367 -11.37 -16.27 -13.85
CA ALA A 367 -9.94 -16.06 -13.77
C ALA A 367 -9.57 -14.65 -14.26
N ASN A 368 -8.99 -13.84 -13.37
CA ASN A 368 -8.50 -12.52 -13.75
C ASN A 368 -7.33 -12.66 -14.74
N PHE A 369 -7.54 -12.12 -15.93
CA PHE A 369 -6.67 -12.21 -17.09
C PHE A 369 -5.89 -10.91 -17.35
N THR A 370 -6.08 -9.88 -16.52
CA THR A 370 -5.43 -8.56 -16.67
C THR A 370 -3.92 -8.70 -16.70
N ARG A 371 -3.37 -9.45 -15.74
CA ARG A 371 -1.94 -9.77 -15.65
C ARG A 371 -1.39 -10.38 -16.93
N VAL A 372 -2.11 -11.33 -17.52
CA VAL A 372 -1.64 -12.04 -18.73
C VAL A 372 -1.66 -11.10 -19.93
N ASN A 373 -2.71 -10.30 -20.07
CA ASN A 373 -2.78 -9.26 -21.11
C ASN A 373 -1.62 -8.26 -21.00
N VAL A 374 -1.27 -7.81 -19.79
CA VAL A 374 -0.11 -6.93 -19.54
C VAL A 374 1.19 -7.62 -19.94
N LEU A 375 1.44 -8.85 -19.48
CA LEU A 375 2.68 -9.58 -19.80
C LEU A 375 2.85 -9.83 -21.31
N MET A 376 1.73 -9.89 -22.03
CA MET A 376 1.68 -10.04 -23.49
C MET A 376 1.61 -8.70 -24.24
N LEU A 377 1.68 -7.56 -23.54
CA LEU A 377 1.58 -6.20 -24.11
C LEU A 377 0.31 -5.98 -24.94
N GLY A 378 -0.81 -6.58 -24.54
CA GLY A 378 -2.07 -6.53 -25.28
C GLY A 378 -2.06 -7.25 -26.63
N ARG A 379 -1.05 -8.08 -26.91
CA ARG A 379 -0.85 -8.76 -28.21
C ARG A 379 -1.59 -10.09 -28.32
N ILE A 380 -2.41 -10.47 -27.35
CA ILE A 380 -3.16 -11.71 -27.39
C ILE A 380 -4.23 -11.59 -28.47
N ALA A 381 -4.30 -12.57 -29.37
CA ALA A 381 -5.37 -12.62 -30.35
C ALA A 381 -6.61 -13.24 -29.70
N ASP A 382 -7.70 -12.49 -29.55
CA ASP A 382 -8.92 -12.93 -28.85
C ASP A 382 -9.49 -14.25 -29.42
N ASN A 383 -9.36 -14.46 -30.73
CA ASN A 383 -9.82 -15.67 -31.40
C ASN A 383 -8.91 -16.89 -31.19
N SER A 384 -7.76 -16.74 -30.51
CA SER A 384 -6.79 -17.80 -30.24
C SER A 384 -6.96 -18.49 -28.89
N LEU A 385 -7.79 -17.93 -28.00
CA LEU A 385 -7.98 -18.43 -26.64
C LEU A 385 -8.58 -19.83 -26.64
N ARG A 386 -8.01 -20.73 -25.82
CA ARG A 386 -8.52 -22.09 -25.63
C ARG A 386 -8.34 -22.53 -24.18
N VAL A 387 -9.43 -22.84 -23.50
CA VAL A 387 -9.39 -23.43 -22.16
C VAL A 387 -9.40 -24.95 -22.28
N VAL A 388 -8.46 -25.62 -21.60
CA VAL A 388 -8.34 -27.07 -21.55
C VAL A 388 -8.48 -27.54 -20.10
N GLY A 389 -9.39 -28.47 -19.86
CA GLY A 389 -9.67 -29.03 -18.55
C GLY A 389 -8.65 -30.10 -18.11
N PRO A 390 -8.71 -30.53 -16.83
CA PRO A 390 -7.85 -31.58 -16.29
C PRO A 390 -7.89 -32.92 -17.04
N ASP A 391 -8.99 -33.20 -17.74
CA ASP A 391 -9.19 -34.40 -18.55
C ASP A 391 -8.70 -34.25 -20.01
N GLY A 392 -8.08 -33.11 -20.34
CA GLY A 392 -7.61 -32.77 -21.68
C GLY A 392 -8.70 -32.25 -22.62
N LYS A 393 -9.96 -32.15 -22.19
CA LYS A 393 -11.04 -31.66 -23.04
C LYS A 393 -11.02 -30.14 -23.14
N THR A 394 -11.40 -29.62 -24.31
CA THR A 394 -11.56 -28.19 -24.52
C THR A 394 -12.88 -27.71 -23.91
N MET A 395 -12.82 -26.62 -23.15
CA MET A 395 -13.96 -25.99 -22.50
C MET A 395 -14.45 -24.80 -23.33
N ARG A 396 -15.76 -24.59 -23.34
CA ARG A 396 -16.32 -23.33 -23.82
C ARG A 396 -16.00 -22.23 -22.80
N HIS A 397 -15.64 -21.06 -23.29
CA HIS A 397 -15.19 -19.96 -22.45
C HIS A 397 -15.66 -18.63 -23.01
N SER A 398 -15.63 -17.59 -22.18
CA SER A 398 -15.89 -16.22 -22.56
C SER A 398 -14.85 -15.33 -21.90
N VAL A 399 -14.47 -14.22 -22.54
CA VAL A 399 -13.62 -13.21 -21.91
C VAL A 399 -14.42 -11.93 -21.74
N MET A 400 -14.35 -11.38 -20.54
CA MET A 400 -15.26 -10.36 -20.06
C MET A 400 -14.49 -9.34 -19.20
N ASN A 401 -14.12 -8.18 -19.76
CA ASN A 401 -13.36 -7.13 -19.04
C ASN A 401 -12.13 -7.70 -18.32
N ASN A 402 -11.29 -8.44 -19.06
CA ASN A 402 -10.16 -9.18 -18.51
C ASN A 402 -10.53 -10.29 -17.50
N GLU A 403 -11.77 -10.76 -17.41
CA GLU A 403 -12.12 -12.00 -16.71
C GLU A 403 -12.34 -13.12 -17.71
N LEU A 404 -11.55 -14.19 -17.64
CA LEU A 404 -11.85 -15.44 -18.34
C LEU A 404 -12.90 -16.19 -17.54
N LEU A 405 -14.05 -16.44 -18.15
CA LEU A 405 -15.11 -17.27 -17.60
C LEU A 405 -15.23 -18.59 -18.35
N PHE A 406 -15.38 -19.70 -17.63
CA PHE A 406 -15.74 -20.99 -18.22
C PHE A 406 -16.55 -21.82 -17.23
N ILE A 407 -17.40 -22.71 -17.73
CA ILE A 407 -18.22 -23.59 -16.91
C ILE A 407 -17.43 -24.84 -16.59
N ALA A 408 -17.38 -25.25 -15.32
CA ALA A 408 -16.70 -26.47 -14.91
C ALA A 408 -17.41 -27.21 -13.78
N THR A 409 -17.18 -28.52 -13.73
CA THR A 409 -17.48 -29.35 -12.56
C THR A 409 -16.17 -29.65 -11.84
N VAL A 410 -16.10 -29.28 -10.56
CA VAL A 410 -14.92 -29.45 -9.71
C VAL A 410 -15.35 -30.27 -8.49
N PRO A 411 -14.91 -31.54 -8.39
CA PRO A 411 -15.25 -32.39 -7.25
C PRO A 411 -14.79 -31.78 -5.92
N ALA A 412 -15.44 -32.19 -4.83
CA ALA A 412 -15.01 -31.88 -3.47
C ALA A 412 -13.54 -32.26 -3.26
N ALA A 413 -12.87 -31.56 -2.34
CA ALA A 413 -11.50 -31.84 -1.94
C ALA A 413 -10.53 -31.99 -3.14
N THR A 414 -10.57 -31.04 -4.08
CA THR A 414 -9.78 -31.07 -5.31
C THR A 414 -9.04 -29.75 -5.55
N VAL A 415 -7.80 -29.85 -6.03
CA VAL A 415 -7.06 -28.75 -6.65
C VAL A 415 -6.94 -29.06 -8.14
N ALA A 416 -7.81 -28.45 -8.94
CA ALA A 416 -7.92 -28.71 -10.37
C ALA A 416 -7.16 -27.64 -11.16
N ASN A 417 -6.27 -28.07 -12.05
CA ASN A 417 -5.54 -27.17 -12.93
C ASN A 417 -6.13 -27.23 -14.34
N TYR A 418 -6.66 -26.09 -14.78
CA TYR A 418 -7.05 -25.83 -16.15
C TYR A 418 -5.88 -25.12 -16.85
N TYR A 419 -5.82 -25.18 -18.17
CA TYR A 419 -4.86 -24.39 -18.93
C TYR A 419 -5.57 -23.50 -19.92
N LEU A 420 -5.29 -22.21 -19.86
CA LEU A 420 -5.64 -21.27 -20.92
C LEU A 420 -4.48 -21.19 -21.90
N TYR A 421 -4.67 -21.70 -23.11
CA TYR A 421 -3.75 -21.59 -24.24
C TYR A 421 -4.13 -20.41 -25.12
N PHE A 422 -3.14 -19.77 -25.74
CA PHE A 422 -3.36 -18.65 -26.66
C PHE A 422 -2.13 -18.37 -27.55
N ALA A 423 -2.32 -17.48 -28.51
CA ALA A 423 -1.30 -17.03 -29.44
C ALA A 423 -1.36 -15.50 -29.64
N THR A 424 -0.32 -14.94 -30.26
CA THR A 424 -0.27 -13.53 -30.68
C THR A 424 -0.65 -13.35 -32.16
N ASN A 425 -1.14 -14.40 -32.80
CA ASN A 425 -1.54 -14.43 -34.20
C ASN A 425 -2.97 -15.00 -34.32
N GLY A 426 -3.58 -14.90 -35.50
CA GLY A 426 -4.97 -15.32 -35.72
C GLY A 426 -5.22 -16.85 -35.76
N VAL A 427 -4.34 -17.67 -35.17
CA VAL A 427 -4.58 -19.12 -35.02
C VAL A 427 -5.86 -19.31 -34.22
N LYS A 428 -6.75 -20.17 -34.72
CA LYS A 428 -8.05 -20.38 -34.10
C LYS A 428 -7.91 -21.20 -32.81
N GLY A 429 -8.43 -20.63 -31.73
CA GLY A 429 -8.50 -21.23 -30.40
C GLY A 429 -9.66 -22.20 -30.23
N GLY A 430 -10.25 -22.19 -29.03
CA GLY A 430 -11.44 -22.95 -28.68
C GLY A 430 -12.75 -22.24 -29.04
N THR A 431 -13.87 -22.88 -28.68
CA THR A 431 -15.21 -22.33 -28.94
C THR A 431 -15.56 -21.27 -27.89
N ALA A 432 -15.77 -20.03 -28.34
CA ALA A 432 -16.27 -18.94 -27.49
C ALA A 432 -17.75 -19.16 -27.12
N MET A 433 -18.13 -18.72 -25.93
CA MET A 433 -19.50 -18.67 -25.43
C MET A 433 -19.95 -17.21 -25.43
N SER A 434 -21.08 -16.94 -26.09
CA SER A 434 -21.67 -15.59 -26.08
C SER A 434 -22.25 -15.24 -24.70
N TYR A 435 -22.36 -13.94 -24.40
CA TYR A 435 -23.00 -13.51 -23.15
C TYR A 435 -24.50 -13.85 -23.16
N ASP A 436 -25.17 -13.80 -24.31
CA ASP A 436 -26.55 -14.25 -24.51
C ASP A 436 -26.78 -15.71 -24.07
N GLU A 437 -25.85 -16.60 -24.40
CA GLU A 437 -25.87 -17.99 -23.95
C GLU A 437 -25.74 -18.11 -22.44
N LEU A 438 -24.93 -17.26 -21.79
CA LEU A 438 -24.80 -17.24 -20.34
C LEU A 438 -26.07 -16.72 -19.66
N LEU A 439 -26.68 -15.67 -20.21
CA LEU A 439 -27.92 -15.08 -19.69
C LEU A 439 -29.08 -16.07 -19.68
N THR A 440 -29.15 -16.94 -20.70
CA THR A 440 -30.20 -17.95 -20.86
C THR A 440 -29.84 -19.31 -20.26
N SER A 441 -28.62 -19.45 -19.72
CA SER A 441 -28.15 -20.69 -19.10
C SER A 441 -28.83 -20.97 -17.76
N LYS A 442 -28.89 -22.25 -17.37
CA LYS A 442 -29.37 -22.66 -16.03
C LYS A 442 -28.50 -22.17 -14.88
N ALA A 443 -27.27 -21.73 -15.16
CA ALA A 443 -26.36 -21.19 -14.15
C ALA A 443 -26.78 -19.77 -13.70
N ASN A 444 -27.47 -19.02 -14.56
CA ASN A 444 -27.99 -17.70 -14.20
C ASN A 444 -29.26 -17.85 -13.35
N LEU A 445 -29.18 -17.39 -12.10
CA LEU A 445 -30.29 -17.42 -11.15
C LEU A 445 -31.30 -16.29 -11.37
N VAL A 446 -30.93 -15.27 -12.14
CA VAL A 446 -31.78 -14.12 -12.46
C VAL A 446 -32.84 -14.53 -13.48
N LYS A 447 -34.10 -14.24 -13.18
CA LYS A 447 -35.21 -14.43 -14.12
C LYS A 447 -35.37 -13.20 -15.00
N ASN A 448 -35.75 -13.42 -16.25
CA ASN A 448 -35.91 -12.35 -17.25
C ASN A 448 -34.67 -11.45 -17.33
N ALA A 449 -33.50 -12.09 -17.43
CA ALA A 449 -32.19 -11.47 -17.35
C ALA A 449 -31.91 -10.45 -18.46
N SER A 450 -32.45 -10.67 -19.66
CA SER A 450 -32.38 -9.75 -20.81
C SER A 450 -33.62 -8.88 -20.96
N PHE A 451 -34.55 -8.91 -19.99
CA PHE A 451 -35.80 -8.15 -20.01
C PHE A 451 -36.68 -8.35 -21.24
N GLU A 452 -36.60 -9.48 -21.95
CA GLU A 452 -37.45 -9.73 -23.11
C GLU A 452 -38.84 -10.28 -22.74
N ALA A 453 -39.02 -10.78 -21.53
CA ALA A 453 -40.30 -11.32 -21.06
C ALA A 453 -41.23 -10.23 -20.48
N GLY A 454 -42.52 -10.31 -20.81
CA GLY A 454 -43.57 -9.38 -20.42
C GLY A 454 -43.95 -8.39 -21.53
N ALA A 455 -45.26 -8.12 -21.67
CA ALA A 455 -45.79 -7.22 -22.70
C ALA A 455 -45.50 -5.75 -22.35
N ASP A 456 -46.04 -5.27 -21.22
CA ASP A 456 -45.99 -3.87 -20.79
C ASP A 456 -45.13 -3.64 -19.52
N THR A 457 -44.68 -4.71 -18.87
CA THR A 457 -43.84 -4.64 -17.66
C THR A 457 -42.69 -5.64 -17.74
N ALA A 458 -41.59 -5.34 -17.03
CA ALA A 458 -40.48 -6.27 -16.88
C ALA A 458 -40.88 -7.42 -15.94
N GLU A 459 -41.29 -8.56 -16.50
CA GLU A 459 -41.77 -9.71 -15.74
C GLU A 459 -40.73 -10.17 -14.70
N GLY A 460 -41.17 -10.36 -13.45
CA GLY A 460 -40.29 -10.82 -12.36
C GLY A 460 -39.42 -9.73 -11.73
N TRP A 461 -39.55 -8.48 -12.14
CA TRP A 461 -38.83 -7.33 -11.57
C TRP A 461 -39.79 -6.33 -10.92
N SER A 462 -39.31 -5.62 -9.89
CA SER A 462 -40.06 -4.55 -9.22
C SER A 462 -39.21 -3.29 -9.13
N ALA A 463 -39.81 -2.11 -9.23
CA ALA A 463 -39.10 -0.85 -9.10
C ALA A 463 -39.64 0.00 -7.94
N SER A 464 -38.74 0.65 -7.19
CA SER A 464 -39.10 1.58 -6.09
C SER A 464 -37.85 2.26 -5.51
N SER A 465 -38.05 3.24 -4.62
CA SER A 465 -36.97 3.93 -3.92
C SER A 465 -36.86 3.49 -2.46
N GLU A 466 -35.64 3.35 -1.93
CA GLU A 466 -35.38 3.04 -0.51
C GLU A 466 -35.63 4.28 0.35
N THR A 467 -36.47 4.18 1.38
CA THR A 467 -36.79 5.31 2.27
C THR A 467 -36.07 5.24 3.60
N LYS A 468 -36.07 4.06 4.24
CA LYS A 468 -35.38 3.82 5.52
C LYS A 468 -35.09 2.34 5.73
N ASN A 469 -34.09 2.06 6.57
CA ASN A 469 -33.78 0.72 7.08
C ASN A 469 -34.21 0.65 8.56
N VAL A 470 -35.17 -0.23 8.88
CA VAL A 470 -35.64 -0.46 10.25
C VAL A 470 -35.30 -1.90 10.64
N ASP A 471 -34.32 -2.07 11.53
CA ASP A 471 -33.84 -3.38 12.02
C ASP A 471 -33.51 -4.39 10.89
N GLY A 472 -32.83 -3.91 9.84
CA GLY A 472 -32.46 -4.74 8.68
C GLY A 472 -33.59 -4.94 7.68
N LYS A 473 -34.78 -4.37 7.89
CA LYS A 473 -35.84 -4.33 6.87
C LYS A 473 -35.78 -3.00 6.12
N ILE A 474 -35.51 -3.09 4.82
CA ILE A 474 -35.57 -1.94 3.92
C ILE A 474 -37.03 -1.66 3.58
N GLU A 475 -37.50 -0.45 3.88
CA GLU A 475 -38.79 0.06 3.42
C GLU A 475 -38.63 0.76 2.07
N TYR A 476 -39.65 0.61 1.22
CA TYR A 476 -39.64 1.10 -0.14
C TYR A 476 -40.86 1.97 -0.44
N ASP A 477 -40.63 3.09 -1.12
CA ASP A 477 -41.69 3.98 -1.61
C ASP A 477 -41.89 3.81 -3.12
N LYS A 478 -43.14 3.53 -3.50
CA LYS A 478 -43.59 3.41 -4.89
C LYS A 478 -44.07 4.75 -5.47
N ASN A 479 -44.29 5.77 -4.64
CA ASN A 479 -44.79 7.09 -5.02
C ASN A 479 -43.67 8.13 -5.17
N SER A 480 -42.41 7.70 -5.13
CA SER A 480 -41.24 8.54 -5.33
C SER A 480 -41.29 9.26 -6.69
N PRO A 481 -40.77 10.50 -6.82
CA PRO A 481 -40.73 11.24 -8.09
C PRO A 481 -39.76 10.67 -9.14
N ILE A 482 -39.28 9.44 -8.95
CA ILE A 482 -38.39 8.73 -9.85
C ILE A 482 -39.23 8.02 -10.90
N LYS A 483 -38.89 8.21 -12.18
CA LYS A 483 -39.60 7.57 -13.28
C LYS A 483 -38.95 6.22 -13.58
N TYR A 484 -39.73 5.14 -13.61
CA TYR A 484 -39.29 3.80 -14.02
C TYR A 484 -40.01 3.40 -15.31
N GLU A 485 -39.27 2.95 -16.31
CA GLU A 485 -39.80 2.65 -17.65
C GLU A 485 -39.26 1.31 -18.14
N TYR A 486 -40.09 0.56 -18.87
CA TYR A 486 -39.71 -0.65 -19.61
C TYR A 486 -39.76 -0.31 -21.10
N VAL A 487 -38.62 -0.30 -21.77
CA VAL A 487 -38.43 0.39 -23.06
C VAL A 487 -37.79 -0.50 -24.12
N ASN A 488 -38.06 -0.22 -25.40
CA ASN A 488 -37.49 -0.93 -26.54
C ASN A 488 -36.11 -0.37 -26.94
N GLU A 489 -35.16 -0.36 -26.01
CA GLU A 489 -33.79 0.14 -26.22
C GLU A 489 -32.73 -0.88 -25.76
N GLY A 490 -33.09 -2.16 -25.75
CA GLY A 490 -32.28 -3.26 -25.23
C GLY A 490 -30.96 -3.47 -25.95
N ARG A 491 -30.00 -4.06 -25.24
CA ARG A 491 -28.73 -4.55 -25.76
C ARG A 491 -28.85 -6.02 -26.18
N PHE A 492 -29.56 -6.84 -25.41
CA PHE A 492 -29.72 -8.28 -25.62
C PHE A 492 -31.15 -8.62 -26.06
N GLY A 493 -31.49 -8.14 -27.25
CA GLY A 493 -32.85 -8.14 -27.78
C GLY A 493 -33.32 -6.71 -28.01
N ASN A 494 -34.62 -6.47 -27.87
CA ASN A 494 -35.21 -5.15 -28.09
C ASN A 494 -35.49 -4.41 -26.79
N LYS A 495 -35.65 -5.07 -25.65
CA LYS A 495 -36.21 -4.52 -24.41
C LYS A 495 -35.16 -4.36 -23.32
N CYS A 496 -35.35 -3.37 -22.46
CA CYS A 496 -34.56 -3.16 -21.24
C CYS A 496 -35.34 -2.34 -20.21
N VAL A 497 -34.80 -2.22 -19.00
CA VAL A 497 -35.36 -1.35 -17.97
C VAL A 497 -34.61 -0.03 -17.89
N LYS A 498 -35.34 1.05 -17.65
CA LYS A 498 -34.84 2.42 -17.57
C LYS A 498 -35.36 3.08 -16.30
N MET A 499 -34.58 3.98 -15.73
CA MET A 499 -35.01 4.87 -14.66
C MET A 499 -34.48 6.29 -14.87
N THR A 500 -35.23 7.30 -14.42
CA THR A 500 -34.85 8.72 -14.47
C THR A 500 -35.08 9.39 -13.12
N ALA A 501 -34.01 9.93 -12.55
CA ALA A 501 -34.00 10.66 -11.28
C ALA A 501 -33.77 12.16 -11.54
N PRO A 502 -34.80 13.02 -11.42
CA PRO A 502 -34.63 14.47 -11.59
C PRO A 502 -33.91 15.10 -10.38
N GLU A 503 -33.22 16.23 -10.58
CA GLU A 503 -32.55 16.97 -9.49
C GLU A 503 -33.52 17.48 -8.41
N SER A 504 -34.81 17.59 -8.74
CA SER A 504 -35.87 17.92 -7.78
C SER A 504 -36.29 16.74 -6.89
N ALA A 505 -35.85 15.52 -7.18
CA ALA A 505 -36.14 14.35 -6.35
C ALA A 505 -35.23 14.33 -5.09
N PRO A 506 -35.70 13.80 -3.96
CA PRO A 506 -34.83 13.54 -2.82
C PRO A 506 -33.72 12.56 -3.22
N LYS A 507 -32.49 12.84 -2.77
CA LYS A 507 -31.33 11.98 -3.01
C LYS A 507 -31.44 10.71 -2.16
N GLN A 508 -31.68 9.57 -2.80
CA GLN A 508 -31.87 8.28 -2.17
C GLN A 508 -31.56 7.14 -3.15
N TRP A 509 -31.33 5.93 -2.63
CA TRP A 509 -31.16 4.74 -3.46
C TRP A 509 -32.47 4.40 -4.16
N CYS A 510 -32.44 4.30 -5.48
CA CYS A 510 -33.62 4.02 -6.30
C CYS A 510 -33.27 3.04 -7.42
N GLY A 511 -34.20 2.15 -7.79
CA GLY A 511 -33.85 1.11 -8.74
C GLY A 511 -34.86 0.00 -8.99
N TRP A 512 -34.44 -0.95 -9.83
CA TRP A 512 -35.14 -2.18 -10.15
C TRP A 512 -34.56 -3.34 -9.32
N ARG A 513 -35.41 -4.22 -8.80
CA ARG A 513 -34.99 -5.32 -7.93
C ARG A 513 -35.65 -6.66 -8.26
N GLN A 514 -34.95 -7.73 -7.90
CA GLN A 514 -35.45 -9.10 -7.93
C GLN A 514 -34.89 -9.88 -6.73
N LEU A 515 -35.75 -10.64 -6.04
CA LEU A 515 -35.35 -11.50 -4.93
C LEU A 515 -35.04 -12.92 -5.43
N ILE A 516 -33.84 -13.40 -5.16
CA ILE A 516 -33.34 -14.73 -5.53
C ILE A 516 -33.24 -15.59 -4.27
N THR A 517 -34.12 -16.60 -4.15
CA THR A 517 -34.25 -17.43 -2.93
C THR A 517 -33.45 -18.73 -2.95
N ASN A 518 -32.86 -19.10 -4.09
CA ASN A 518 -32.13 -20.37 -4.25
C ASN A 518 -30.62 -20.14 -4.12
N VAL A 519 -30.18 -19.44 -3.08
CA VAL A 519 -28.77 -19.18 -2.81
C VAL A 519 -28.28 -20.01 -1.62
N LYS A 520 -26.98 -20.30 -1.59
CA LYS A 520 -26.34 -21.09 -0.54
C LYS A 520 -25.55 -20.16 0.38
N PRO A 521 -25.51 -20.41 1.71
CA PRO A 521 -24.64 -19.67 2.63
C PRO A 521 -23.16 -20.00 2.37
N ASN A 522 -22.25 -19.07 2.68
CA ASN A 522 -20.80 -19.21 2.48
C ASN A 522 -20.37 -19.59 1.05
N THR A 523 -21.19 -19.28 0.04
CA THR A 523 -20.95 -19.61 -1.37
C THR A 523 -20.64 -18.37 -2.17
N THR A 524 -19.73 -18.51 -3.14
CA THR A 524 -19.32 -17.44 -4.03
C THR A 524 -20.25 -17.35 -5.24
N TYR A 525 -20.59 -16.13 -5.63
CA TYR A 525 -21.40 -15.82 -6.79
C TYR A 525 -20.73 -14.73 -7.63
N ILE A 526 -20.92 -14.78 -8.95
CA ILE A 526 -20.55 -13.72 -9.86
C ILE A 526 -21.82 -12.92 -10.17
N TYR A 527 -21.78 -11.62 -9.94
CA TYR A 527 -22.88 -10.70 -10.23
C TYR A 527 -22.45 -9.71 -11.31
N SER A 528 -23.18 -9.66 -12.42
CA SER A 528 -22.87 -8.86 -13.60
C SER A 528 -24.12 -8.27 -14.23
N GLY A 529 -23.97 -7.14 -14.91
CA GLY A 529 -25.06 -6.46 -15.61
C GLY A 529 -24.56 -5.36 -16.52
N TRP A 530 -25.26 -5.15 -17.64
CA TRP A 530 -24.99 -4.04 -18.54
C TRP A 530 -25.78 -2.83 -18.11
N VAL A 531 -25.13 -1.68 -18.18
CA VAL A 531 -25.65 -0.40 -17.75
C VAL A 531 -25.31 0.65 -18.81
N LYS A 532 -26.28 1.48 -19.12
CA LYS A 532 -26.12 2.64 -19.99
C LYS A 532 -26.57 3.84 -19.16
N ALA A 533 -25.83 4.93 -19.14
CA ALA A 533 -26.09 6.07 -18.26
C ALA A 533 -25.97 7.41 -18.99
N LEU A 534 -26.78 8.39 -18.60
CA LEU A 534 -26.86 9.70 -19.21
C LEU A 534 -27.07 10.77 -18.13
N ASN A 535 -26.30 11.87 -18.18
CA ASN A 535 -26.41 13.02 -17.28
C ASN A 535 -26.33 12.68 -15.79
N ILE A 536 -25.43 11.76 -15.40
CA ILE A 536 -25.27 11.38 -13.99
C ILE A 536 -24.63 12.52 -13.20
N LYS A 537 -25.30 12.98 -12.14
CA LYS A 537 -24.83 14.08 -11.27
C LYS A 537 -24.91 13.72 -9.80
N GLN A 538 -23.99 14.29 -9.02
CA GLN A 538 -23.94 14.22 -7.56
C GLN A 538 -23.97 12.77 -7.00
N GLY A 539 -23.36 11.81 -7.68
CA GLY A 539 -23.32 10.41 -7.26
C GLY A 539 -22.79 9.49 -8.36
N GLY A 540 -23.09 8.19 -8.25
CA GLY A 540 -22.71 7.17 -9.22
C GLY A 540 -23.80 6.12 -9.43
N VAL A 541 -23.57 5.27 -10.42
CA VAL A 541 -24.46 4.16 -10.80
C VAL A 541 -23.76 2.84 -10.49
N GLN A 542 -24.44 1.88 -9.85
CA GLN A 542 -23.85 0.59 -9.49
C GLN A 542 -24.88 -0.53 -9.61
N LEU A 543 -24.41 -1.77 -9.70
CA LEU A 543 -25.23 -2.92 -9.33
C LEU A 543 -25.03 -3.13 -7.83
N HIS A 544 -26.10 -3.04 -7.06
CA HIS A 544 -26.11 -3.22 -5.62
C HIS A 544 -26.91 -4.48 -5.27
N GLY A 545 -26.78 -4.94 -4.03
CA GLY A 545 -27.70 -5.95 -3.53
C GLY A 545 -27.60 -6.14 -2.03
N HIS A 546 -28.63 -6.82 -1.52
CA HIS A 546 -28.81 -7.11 -0.11
C HIS A 546 -28.77 -8.62 0.11
N PHE A 547 -27.90 -9.09 1.01
CA PHE A 547 -27.98 -10.45 1.53
C PHE A 547 -29.11 -10.53 2.55
N LYS A 548 -30.05 -11.44 2.34
CA LYS A 548 -31.21 -11.64 3.22
C LYS A 548 -31.07 -12.96 3.96
N ASN A 549 -31.40 -12.97 5.25
CA ASN A 549 -31.53 -14.20 6.03
C ASN A 549 -32.88 -14.91 5.80
N ALA A 550 -33.11 -16.02 6.49
CA ALA A 550 -34.34 -16.81 6.36
C ALA A 550 -35.61 -16.03 6.76
N GLU A 551 -35.50 -15.02 7.63
CA GLU A 551 -36.59 -14.12 8.00
C GLU A 551 -36.77 -12.91 7.05
N GLY A 552 -35.97 -12.84 5.98
CA GLY A 552 -36.00 -11.77 4.99
C GLY A 552 -35.34 -10.45 5.44
N ARG A 553 -34.53 -10.47 6.50
CA ARG A 553 -33.79 -9.29 6.99
C ARG A 553 -32.45 -9.16 6.26
N THR A 554 -32.07 -7.94 5.89
CA THR A 554 -30.75 -7.63 5.35
C THR A 554 -29.69 -7.83 6.43
N VAL A 555 -28.77 -8.76 6.20
CA VAL A 555 -27.64 -9.06 7.10
C VAL A 555 -26.34 -8.40 6.64
N ALA A 556 -26.20 -8.15 5.34
CA ALA A 556 -25.10 -7.41 4.75
C ALA A 556 -25.52 -6.91 3.36
N THR A 557 -24.75 -5.98 2.80
CA THR A 557 -24.95 -5.46 1.45
C THR A 557 -23.68 -5.62 0.62
N PHE A 558 -23.81 -5.56 -0.70
CA PHE A 558 -22.70 -5.62 -1.63
C PHE A 558 -22.95 -4.68 -2.81
N SER A 559 -21.90 -4.29 -3.50
CA SER A 559 -22.03 -3.53 -4.75
C SER A 559 -20.87 -3.84 -5.69
N THR A 560 -21.11 -3.67 -6.98
CA THR A 560 -20.02 -3.51 -7.94
C THR A 560 -19.30 -2.18 -7.67
N PRO A 561 -18.05 -2.01 -8.12
CA PRO A 561 -17.48 -0.69 -8.28
C PRO A 561 -18.50 0.23 -8.99
N SER A 562 -18.62 1.46 -8.51
CA SER A 562 -19.50 2.41 -9.16
C SER A 562 -18.96 2.74 -10.53
N LEU A 563 -19.87 2.96 -11.48
CA LEU A 563 -19.65 4.03 -12.43
C LEU A 563 -19.66 5.31 -11.60
N GLY A 564 -18.48 5.64 -11.07
CA GLY A 564 -18.23 6.94 -10.48
C GLY A 564 -18.47 7.99 -11.53
N THR A 565 -18.62 9.22 -11.09
CA THR A 565 -18.48 10.40 -11.94
C THR A 565 -17.01 10.53 -12.39
N VAL A 566 -16.52 9.55 -13.17
CA VAL A 566 -15.23 9.52 -13.86
C VAL A 566 -15.41 8.69 -15.15
N GLY A 567 -15.49 9.38 -16.29
CA GLY A 567 -15.03 8.83 -17.58
C GLY A 567 -15.84 7.64 -18.13
N THR A 568 -16.81 7.77 -19.02
CA THR A 568 -16.78 8.66 -20.17
C THR A 568 -17.22 10.06 -19.78
N MET A 569 -16.29 11.00 -19.83
CA MET A 569 -16.60 12.20 -20.57
C MET A 569 -15.70 12.06 -21.77
N GLU A 570 -16.30 11.79 -22.92
CA GLU A 570 -15.64 12.22 -24.13
C GLU A 570 -15.61 13.76 -24.07
N GLN A 571 -14.41 14.34 -24.02
CA GLN A 571 -14.17 15.73 -24.37
C GLN A 571 -14.82 16.82 -23.51
N GLY A 572 -14.83 16.74 -22.17
CA GLY A 572 -15.31 17.86 -21.35
C GLY A 572 -16.78 18.24 -21.61
N LYS A 573 -17.52 17.38 -22.32
CA LYS A 573 -18.95 17.47 -22.52
C LYS A 573 -19.59 16.51 -21.54
N THR A 574 -20.70 16.95 -20.95
CA THR A 574 -21.79 16.05 -20.58
C THR A 574 -21.90 15.00 -21.69
N VAL A 575 -21.67 13.71 -21.39
CA VAL A 575 -21.84 12.66 -22.39
C VAL A 575 -23.24 12.79 -22.96
N THR A 576 -23.33 13.20 -24.22
CA THR A 576 -24.60 13.29 -24.94
C THR A 576 -25.03 11.95 -25.51
N GLU A 577 -24.15 10.93 -25.50
CA GLU A 577 -24.42 9.59 -26.03
C GLU A 577 -24.22 8.50 -24.98
N ALA A 578 -25.33 7.92 -24.53
CA ALA A 578 -25.31 6.85 -23.55
C ALA A 578 -24.80 5.54 -24.18
N VAL A 579 -23.59 5.11 -23.86
CA VAL A 579 -23.01 3.82 -24.30
C VAL A 579 -23.25 2.74 -23.24
N TRP A 580 -23.56 1.53 -23.67
CA TRP A 580 -23.65 0.37 -22.78
C TRP A 580 -22.25 -0.04 -22.29
N ASP A 581 -22.06 0.02 -20.98
CA ASP A 581 -20.91 -0.51 -20.26
C ASP A 581 -21.36 -1.69 -19.37
N ARG A 582 -20.43 -2.49 -18.86
CA ARG A 582 -20.77 -3.65 -18.02
C ARG A 582 -20.09 -3.58 -16.66
N LEU A 583 -20.90 -3.77 -15.62
CA LEU A 583 -20.44 -3.89 -14.24
C LEU A 583 -20.43 -5.36 -13.85
N VAL A 584 -19.38 -5.77 -13.13
CA VAL A 584 -19.19 -7.12 -12.62
C VAL A 584 -18.52 -7.09 -11.25
N THR A 585 -18.90 -8.02 -10.38
CA THR A 585 -18.24 -8.26 -9.10
C THR A 585 -18.40 -9.72 -8.68
N THR A 586 -17.50 -10.18 -7.82
CA THR A 586 -17.61 -11.49 -7.15
C THR A 586 -18.01 -11.25 -5.70
N ILE A 587 -19.05 -11.95 -5.24
CA ILE A 587 -19.61 -11.81 -3.89
C ILE A 587 -19.60 -13.15 -3.18
N LYS A 588 -19.37 -13.14 -1.85
CA LYS A 588 -19.49 -14.34 -1.00
C LYS A 588 -20.65 -14.13 -0.04
N THR A 589 -21.58 -15.07 0.00
CA THR A 589 -22.74 -14.99 0.91
C THR A 589 -22.32 -15.16 2.36
N PRO A 590 -22.90 -14.38 3.30
CA PRO A 590 -22.77 -14.62 4.74
C PRO A 590 -23.24 -16.02 5.15
N SER A 591 -22.84 -16.46 6.34
CA SER A 591 -23.17 -17.80 6.86
C SER A 591 -24.66 -18.01 7.15
N ASP A 592 -25.41 -16.94 7.38
CA ASP A 592 -26.85 -16.91 7.66
C ASP A 592 -27.69 -16.43 6.46
N CYS A 593 -27.07 -16.28 5.29
CA CYS A 593 -27.73 -15.86 4.06
C CYS A 593 -28.61 -16.98 3.48
N ALA A 594 -29.87 -16.65 3.18
CA ALA A 594 -30.85 -17.54 2.56
C ALA A 594 -31.41 -17.00 1.23
N ALA A 595 -31.28 -15.71 0.95
CA ALA A 595 -31.67 -15.09 -0.31
C ALA A 595 -30.77 -13.90 -0.66
N ILE A 596 -30.67 -13.58 -1.95
CA ILE A 596 -30.01 -12.37 -2.46
C ILE A 596 -31.07 -11.52 -3.14
N GLU A 597 -31.21 -10.26 -2.72
CA GLU A 597 -31.97 -9.26 -3.46
C GLU A 597 -31.01 -8.47 -4.34
N VAL A 598 -31.06 -8.70 -5.65
CA VAL A 598 -30.29 -7.90 -6.61
C VAL A 598 -31.01 -6.56 -6.83
N HIS A 599 -30.25 -5.46 -6.88
CA HIS A 599 -30.76 -4.11 -6.96
C HIS A 599 -29.98 -3.30 -8.01
N LEU A 600 -30.59 -3.10 -9.17
CA LEU A 600 -30.09 -2.27 -10.27
C LEU A 600 -30.37 -0.82 -9.90
N THR A 601 -29.38 -0.08 -9.37
CA THR A 601 -29.66 1.14 -8.59
C THR A 601 -28.73 2.31 -8.91
N MET A 602 -29.15 3.51 -8.52
CA MET A 602 -28.28 4.67 -8.37
C MET A 602 -28.63 5.45 -7.10
N ASN A 603 -27.65 6.20 -6.59
CA ASN A 603 -27.85 7.27 -5.59
C ASN A 603 -27.34 8.59 -6.17
N ALA A 604 -27.92 8.95 -7.32
CA ALA A 604 -27.51 10.06 -8.17
C ALA A 604 -28.73 10.62 -8.92
N TYR A 605 -28.54 11.76 -9.57
CA TYR A 605 -29.50 12.28 -10.55
C TYR A 605 -29.10 11.86 -11.95
N GLY A 606 -30.06 11.78 -12.87
CA GLY A 606 -29.83 11.44 -14.27
C GLY A 606 -30.67 10.25 -14.75
N THR A 607 -30.28 9.67 -15.88
CA THR A 607 -31.01 8.56 -16.52
C THR A 607 -30.12 7.34 -16.65
N VAL A 608 -30.64 6.17 -16.30
CA VAL A 608 -29.92 4.90 -16.35
C VAL A 608 -30.79 3.82 -16.99
N TRP A 609 -30.18 3.00 -17.84
CA TRP A 609 -30.76 1.78 -18.40
C TRP A 609 -29.95 0.58 -17.91
N HIS A 610 -30.62 -0.56 -17.70
CA HIS A 610 -29.99 -1.82 -17.36
C HIS A 610 -30.49 -2.95 -18.26
N ASP A 611 -29.58 -3.85 -18.64
CA ASP A 611 -29.88 -5.03 -19.44
C ASP A 611 -28.88 -6.17 -19.15
N GLY A 612 -29.22 -7.40 -19.50
CA GLY A 612 -28.32 -8.57 -19.43
C GLY A 612 -27.76 -8.84 -18.04
N ILE A 613 -28.64 -9.08 -17.06
CA ILE A 613 -28.28 -9.28 -15.66
C ILE A 613 -27.98 -10.76 -15.37
N MET A 614 -26.81 -11.02 -14.79
CA MET A 614 -26.37 -12.36 -14.43
C MET A 614 -26.04 -12.42 -12.93
N LEU A 615 -26.60 -13.40 -12.23
CA LEU A 615 -26.14 -13.84 -10.91
C LEU A 615 -25.97 -15.35 -10.97
N ALA A 616 -24.74 -15.85 -10.91
CA ALA A 616 -24.46 -17.29 -11.05
C ALA A 616 -23.52 -17.76 -9.95
N GLU A 617 -23.70 -19.01 -9.50
CA GLU A 617 -22.75 -19.66 -8.60
C GLU A 617 -21.40 -19.75 -9.31
N GLY A 618 -20.36 -19.23 -8.64
CA GLY A 618 -19.05 -19.12 -9.23
C GLY A 618 -17.96 -19.44 -8.25
N THR A 619 -16.78 -19.78 -8.76
CA THR A 619 -15.60 -20.00 -7.96
C THR A 619 -14.44 -19.22 -8.55
N PRO A 620 -13.72 -18.42 -7.73
CA PRO A 620 -12.53 -17.75 -8.21
C PRO A 620 -11.45 -18.79 -8.47
N SER A 621 -10.59 -18.49 -9.43
CA SER A 621 -9.39 -19.27 -9.71
C SER A 621 -8.15 -18.42 -9.52
N VAL A 622 -7.01 -19.09 -9.39
CA VAL A 622 -5.70 -18.46 -9.27
C VAL A 622 -4.94 -18.69 -10.58
N PRO A 623 -4.80 -17.66 -11.43
CA PRO A 623 -3.90 -17.71 -12.58
C PRO A 623 -2.45 -17.84 -12.10
N GLY A 624 -1.72 -18.80 -12.66
CA GLY A 624 -0.30 -19.00 -12.37
C GLY A 624 0.63 -18.21 -13.29
N ALA A 625 1.85 -18.70 -13.42
CA ALA A 625 2.88 -18.09 -14.25
C ALA A 625 2.57 -18.23 -15.75
N LEU A 626 2.95 -17.21 -16.52
CA LEU A 626 2.93 -17.28 -17.98
C LEU A 626 3.98 -18.29 -18.48
N GLU A 627 3.54 -19.24 -19.29
CA GLU A 627 4.36 -20.27 -19.92
C GLU A 627 4.38 -20.10 -21.44
N GLY A 628 5.50 -20.44 -22.07
CA GLY A 628 5.64 -20.46 -23.53
C GLY A 628 6.29 -21.77 -23.99
N VAL A 629 6.00 -22.22 -25.21
CA VAL A 629 6.68 -23.40 -25.79
C VAL A 629 8.15 -23.07 -25.91
N SER A 630 8.95 -23.62 -24.98
CA SER A 630 10.41 -23.69 -24.95
C SER A 630 11.19 -22.56 -25.64
N MET A 631 11.97 -21.80 -24.88
CA MET A 631 12.91 -20.81 -25.45
C MET A 631 13.81 -21.45 -26.51
N LYS A 632 14.01 -20.77 -27.64
CA LYS A 632 14.97 -21.22 -28.67
C LYS A 632 16.38 -21.28 -28.09
N ASP A 633 16.82 -20.18 -27.48
CA ASP A 633 18.16 -20.04 -26.89
C ASP A 633 18.19 -20.51 -25.43
N ASP A 634 19.34 -20.99 -24.96
CA ASP A 634 19.53 -21.39 -23.55
C ASP A 634 19.48 -20.19 -22.59
N VAL A 635 20.01 -19.05 -23.03
CA VAL A 635 19.89 -17.74 -22.39
C VAL A 635 19.28 -16.77 -23.40
N ALA A 636 18.05 -16.35 -23.15
CA ALA A 636 17.36 -15.34 -23.92
C ALA A 636 17.64 -13.95 -23.34
N VAL A 637 17.87 -12.98 -24.22
CA VAL A 637 18.09 -11.58 -23.86
C VAL A 637 17.31 -10.71 -24.83
N TRP A 638 16.51 -9.78 -24.32
CA TRP A 638 15.70 -8.88 -25.16
C TRP A 638 15.55 -7.50 -24.53
N GLN A 639 15.49 -6.47 -25.37
CA GLN A 639 15.22 -5.10 -24.95
C GLN A 639 13.74 -4.96 -24.60
N VAL A 640 13.44 -4.17 -23.57
CA VAL A 640 12.10 -3.90 -23.09
C VAL A 640 11.87 -2.39 -23.07
N ASN A 641 10.67 -1.96 -23.43
CA ASN A 641 10.25 -0.57 -23.25
C ASN A 641 10.34 -0.19 -21.75
N PRO A 642 11.04 0.91 -21.36
CA PRO A 642 11.17 1.33 -19.95
C PRO A 642 9.85 1.58 -19.21
N VAL A 643 8.77 1.89 -19.93
CA VAL A 643 7.43 2.07 -19.35
C VAL A 643 6.82 0.74 -18.89
N THR A 644 7.25 -0.38 -19.48
CA THR A 644 6.74 -1.72 -19.16
C THR A 644 7.55 -2.36 -18.03
N LYS A 645 6.85 -2.91 -17.04
CA LYS A 645 7.45 -3.74 -15.97
C LYS A 645 7.76 -5.15 -16.45
N VAL A 646 8.93 -5.67 -16.09
CA VAL A 646 9.35 -7.05 -16.38
C VAL A 646 9.18 -7.92 -15.13
N PHE A 647 8.28 -8.89 -15.21
CA PHE A 647 8.01 -9.84 -14.14
C PHE A 647 8.86 -11.10 -14.29
N LYS A 648 8.95 -11.90 -13.23
CA LYS A 648 9.74 -13.15 -13.22
C LYS A 648 9.30 -14.14 -14.29
N ASP A 649 8.06 -14.11 -14.74
CA ASP A 649 7.52 -14.98 -15.79
C ASP A 649 7.28 -14.24 -17.12
N SER A 650 7.77 -13.00 -17.28
CA SER A 650 7.77 -12.33 -18.59
C SER A 650 8.54 -13.16 -19.62
N LEU A 651 8.00 -13.26 -20.83
CA LEU A 651 8.60 -14.00 -21.93
C LEU A 651 9.21 -13.05 -22.97
N PRO A 652 10.25 -13.48 -23.73
CA PRO A 652 10.78 -12.72 -24.85
C PRO A 652 9.80 -12.74 -26.03
N LEU A 653 8.88 -11.76 -26.07
CA LEU A 653 7.88 -11.65 -27.15
C LEU A 653 8.50 -11.28 -28.50
N THR A 654 9.65 -10.61 -28.47
CA THR A 654 10.41 -10.21 -29.66
C THR A 654 11.86 -10.66 -29.50
N ALA A 655 12.45 -11.14 -30.59
CA ALA A 655 13.88 -11.44 -30.63
C ALA A 655 14.64 -10.16 -30.99
N ALA A 656 15.16 -9.43 -30.01
CA ALA A 656 16.05 -8.31 -30.26
C ALA A 656 17.39 -8.85 -30.81
N LYS A 657 17.85 -8.32 -31.95
CA LYS A 657 19.17 -8.67 -32.53
C LYS A 657 20.28 -7.79 -31.98
N ASP A 658 19.93 -6.57 -31.57
CA ASP A 658 20.79 -5.56 -30.99
C ASP A 658 19.97 -4.70 -30.02
N PHE A 659 20.67 -3.90 -29.23
CA PHE A 659 20.11 -2.89 -28.34
C PHE A 659 20.31 -1.50 -28.92
N ARG A 660 19.25 -0.69 -28.87
CA ARG A 660 19.29 0.68 -29.40
C ARG A 660 18.57 1.64 -28.47
N ILE A 661 19.26 2.71 -28.13
CA ILE A 661 18.71 3.86 -27.41
C ILE A 661 19.20 5.15 -28.09
N ALA A 662 18.48 6.24 -27.87
CA ALA A 662 18.82 7.53 -28.44
C ALA A 662 18.60 8.63 -27.42
N SER A 663 19.50 9.61 -27.39
CA SER A 663 19.57 10.61 -26.34
C SER A 663 20.05 11.96 -26.89
N ALA A 664 19.54 13.05 -26.33
CA ALA A 664 20.07 14.38 -26.48
C ALA A 664 21.38 14.54 -25.70
N ARG A 665 22.11 15.62 -25.95
CA ARG A 665 23.22 16.01 -25.08
C ARG A 665 22.67 16.47 -23.73
N ASN A 666 23.39 16.22 -22.64
CA ASN A 666 23.00 16.56 -21.27
C ASN A 666 21.76 15.80 -20.75
N GLU A 667 21.50 14.62 -21.28
CA GLU A 667 20.38 13.76 -20.88
C GLU A 667 20.87 12.47 -20.22
N LYS A 668 20.02 11.88 -19.36
CA LYS A 668 20.19 10.50 -18.91
C LYS A 668 19.25 9.58 -19.68
N GLU A 669 19.79 8.61 -20.41
CA GLU A 669 18.97 7.66 -21.19
C GLU A 669 19.20 6.22 -20.72
N GLY A 670 18.11 5.53 -20.40
CA GLY A 670 18.13 4.16 -19.89
C GLY A 670 17.84 3.10 -20.96
N LEU A 671 18.72 2.12 -21.09
CA LEU A 671 18.41 0.84 -21.74
C LEU A 671 17.83 -0.12 -20.70
N GLN A 672 16.55 -0.46 -20.81
CA GLN A 672 15.96 -1.58 -20.08
C GLN A 672 16.00 -2.86 -20.92
N PHE A 673 16.45 -3.97 -20.33
CA PHE A 673 16.43 -5.29 -20.96
C PHE A 673 16.24 -6.39 -19.92
N ALA A 674 15.90 -7.60 -20.38
CA ALA A 674 15.68 -8.74 -19.51
C ALA A 674 16.54 -9.93 -19.94
N VAL A 675 16.93 -10.75 -18.95
CA VAL A 675 17.66 -12.00 -19.14
C VAL A 675 16.83 -13.16 -18.59
N ARG A 676 16.69 -14.23 -19.36
CA ARG A 676 15.98 -15.45 -18.97
C ARG A 676 16.80 -16.68 -19.36
N SER A 677 16.98 -17.63 -18.46
CA SER A 677 17.76 -18.85 -18.70
C SER A 677 16.92 -20.11 -18.55
N LYS A 678 17.16 -21.16 -19.35
CA LYS A 678 16.49 -22.47 -19.19
C LYS A 678 16.96 -23.24 -17.94
N LYS A 679 18.12 -22.88 -17.41
CA LYS A 679 18.79 -23.52 -16.28
C LYS A 679 19.12 -22.46 -15.24
N ASP A 680 19.29 -22.92 -14.00
CA ASP A 680 19.83 -22.06 -12.94
C ASP A 680 21.21 -21.56 -13.35
N ILE A 681 21.47 -20.28 -13.07
CA ILE A 681 22.78 -19.65 -13.19
C ILE A 681 23.23 -19.31 -11.78
N VAL A 682 24.38 -19.82 -11.35
CA VAL A 682 24.88 -19.60 -9.98
C VAL A 682 25.45 -18.20 -9.82
N SER A 683 26.13 -17.70 -10.87
CA SER A 683 26.79 -16.40 -10.87
C SER A 683 26.51 -15.63 -12.17
N LEU A 684 25.40 -14.90 -12.22
CA LEU A 684 25.04 -14.00 -13.32
C LEU A 684 25.66 -12.62 -13.13
N MET A 685 26.25 -12.08 -14.19
CA MET A 685 26.78 -10.72 -14.26
C MET A 685 26.46 -10.08 -15.63
N VAL A 686 26.37 -8.74 -15.64
CA VAL A 686 26.26 -7.93 -16.86
C VAL A 686 27.47 -7.02 -16.96
N ARG A 687 28.14 -7.03 -18.10
CA ARG A 687 29.28 -6.16 -18.39
C ARG A 687 29.04 -5.33 -19.64
N ILE A 688 29.35 -4.04 -19.59
CA ILE A 688 29.21 -3.11 -20.71
C ILE A 688 30.58 -2.87 -21.35
N VAL A 689 30.66 -3.02 -22.66
CA VAL A 689 31.75 -2.45 -23.46
C VAL A 689 31.31 -1.03 -23.84
N PRO A 690 31.99 0.02 -23.31
CA PRO A 690 31.55 1.40 -23.48
C PRO A 690 31.36 1.76 -24.96
N PRO A 691 30.19 2.31 -25.34
CA PRO A 691 29.92 2.71 -26.72
C PRO A 691 30.91 3.78 -27.21
N ALA A 692 31.48 3.58 -28.39
CA ALA A 692 32.45 4.50 -29.01
C ALA A 692 31.93 5.04 -30.35
N ASN A 693 32.14 6.33 -30.61
CA ASN A 693 31.85 6.91 -31.93
C ASN A 693 32.95 6.57 -32.96
N LYS A 694 32.77 7.00 -34.21
CA LYS A 694 33.75 6.79 -35.31
C LYS A 694 35.13 7.39 -35.05
N LYS A 695 35.25 8.36 -34.13
CA LYS A 695 36.52 8.98 -33.71
C LYS A 695 37.17 8.29 -32.50
N GLY A 696 36.54 7.25 -31.96
CA GLY A 696 37.00 6.51 -30.78
C GLY A 696 36.67 7.14 -29.43
N THR A 697 35.94 8.26 -29.40
CA THR A 697 35.44 8.85 -28.14
C THR A 697 34.38 7.95 -27.54
N LYS A 698 34.50 7.64 -26.24
CA LYS A 698 33.63 6.67 -25.54
C LYS A 698 32.65 7.35 -24.59
N LEU A 699 31.45 6.78 -24.47
CA LEU A 699 30.51 7.06 -23.39
C LEU A 699 30.83 6.16 -22.20
N THR A 700 31.60 6.68 -21.24
CA THR A 700 32.06 5.92 -20.06
C THR A 700 31.29 6.19 -18.78
N ASN A 701 30.43 7.22 -18.77
CA ASN A 701 29.61 7.56 -17.61
C ASN A 701 28.25 6.85 -17.71
N PHE A 702 28.15 5.67 -17.09
CA PHE A 702 26.92 4.90 -17.04
C PHE A 702 26.81 4.09 -15.74
N THR A 703 25.59 3.74 -15.35
CA THR A 703 25.30 2.77 -14.29
C THR A 703 24.77 1.47 -14.88
N VAL A 704 24.90 0.38 -14.12
CA VAL A 704 24.27 -0.92 -14.42
C VAL A 704 23.53 -1.35 -13.17
N ASP A 705 22.22 -1.45 -13.27
CA ASP A 705 21.34 -1.71 -12.14
C ASP A 705 20.52 -2.97 -12.39
N ARG A 706 20.43 -3.84 -11.39
CA ARG A 706 19.46 -4.94 -11.33
C ARG A 706 18.16 -4.39 -10.78
N ILE A 707 17.06 -4.62 -11.50
CA ILE A 707 15.73 -4.30 -10.97
C ILE A 707 15.27 -5.50 -10.12
N ASP A 708 15.10 -5.28 -8.82
CA ASP A 708 14.66 -6.31 -7.87
C ASP A 708 13.15 -6.27 -7.67
N PHE A 709 12.65 -7.25 -6.92
CA PHE A 709 11.23 -7.46 -6.74
C PHE A 709 10.78 -7.36 -5.29
N VAL A 710 9.57 -6.82 -5.09
CA VAL A 710 8.90 -6.71 -3.80
C VAL A 710 7.49 -7.31 -3.87
N PRO A 711 6.98 -7.91 -2.78
CA PRO A 711 5.63 -8.47 -2.79
C PRO A 711 4.57 -7.38 -2.63
N VAL A 712 3.44 -7.57 -3.31
CA VAL A 712 2.18 -6.81 -3.15
C VAL A 712 1.09 -7.81 -2.80
N ASP A 713 0.39 -7.55 -1.70
CA ASP A 713 -0.61 -8.45 -1.11
C ASP A 713 -2.03 -8.28 -1.67
N PHE A 714 -2.38 -7.09 -2.18
CA PHE A 714 -3.71 -6.83 -2.76
C PHE A 714 -3.72 -5.55 -3.63
N PRO A 715 -4.45 -5.50 -4.76
CA PRO A 715 -4.51 -4.33 -5.64
C PRO A 715 -5.47 -3.24 -5.13
N MET A 716 -5.05 -2.43 -4.17
CA MET A 716 -5.93 -1.49 -3.46
C MET A 716 -5.69 -0.02 -3.73
N GLY A 717 -6.76 0.76 -3.56
CA GLY A 717 -6.71 2.20 -3.34
C GLY A 717 -6.71 2.52 -1.84
N TYR A 718 -7.17 3.73 -1.50
CA TYR A 718 -7.45 4.11 -0.11
C TYR A 718 -8.63 3.30 0.45
N GLU A 719 -8.41 2.58 1.55
CA GLU A 719 -9.45 1.83 2.27
C GLU A 719 -9.44 2.11 3.77
N GLY A 720 -10.61 2.43 4.33
CA GLY A 720 -10.79 2.66 5.76
C GLY A 720 -11.35 1.43 6.47
N TYR A 721 -10.88 1.16 7.69
CA TYR A 721 -11.31 0.04 8.52
C TYR A 721 -11.92 0.50 9.84
N THR A 722 -12.94 -0.22 10.30
CA THR A 722 -13.62 -0.02 11.60
C THR A 722 -13.62 -1.29 12.45
N TYR A 723 -12.71 -2.22 12.19
CA TYR A 723 -12.61 -3.48 12.92
C TYR A 723 -11.97 -3.31 14.30
N ALA A 724 -12.25 -4.25 15.21
CA ALA A 724 -11.57 -4.32 16.50
C ALA A 724 -10.04 -4.45 16.30
N PRO A 725 -9.20 -3.81 17.15
CA PRO A 725 -7.77 -3.67 16.90
C PRO A 725 -6.98 -4.98 16.88
N TYR A 726 -7.56 -6.06 17.42
CA TYR A 726 -6.98 -7.42 17.45
C TYR A 726 -7.38 -8.29 16.24
N ARG A 727 -8.29 -7.83 15.38
CA ARG A 727 -8.62 -8.47 14.11
C ARG A 727 -7.74 -7.93 13.00
N ARG A 728 -7.28 -8.79 12.10
CA ARG A 728 -6.50 -8.35 10.93
C ARG A 728 -7.40 -7.57 9.99
N ARG A 729 -6.87 -6.47 9.46
CA ARG A 729 -7.54 -5.58 8.51
C ARG A 729 -7.17 -6.04 7.09
N ILE A 730 -7.90 -7.04 6.61
CA ILE A 730 -7.70 -7.61 5.27
C ILE A 730 -8.40 -6.69 4.26
N PRO A 731 -7.70 -6.24 3.20
CA PRO A 731 -8.29 -5.37 2.20
C PRO A 731 -9.35 -6.08 1.36
N THR A 732 -10.36 -5.33 0.95
CA THR A 732 -11.48 -5.84 0.14
C THR A 732 -11.78 -4.98 -1.09
N GLY A 733 -11.44 -3.69 -1.05
CA GLY A 733 -11.66 -2.75 -2.15
C GLY A 733 -10.54 -2.77 -3.18
N ILE A 734 -10.84 -3.23 -4.39
CA ILE A 734 -9.92 -3.11 -5.54
C ILE A 734 -9.86 -1.65 -5.98
N GLY A 735 -8.65 -1.08 -6.11
CA GLY A 735 -8.49 0.33 -6.47
C GLY A 735 -7.34 0.66 -7.43
N SER A 736 -6.67 -0.36 -7.98
CA SER A 736 -5.68 -0.27 -9.05
C SER A 736 -5.95 -1.32 -10.14
N ASP A 737 -5.33 -1.19 -11.31
CA ASP A 737 -5.29 -2.23 -12.34
C ASP A 737 -4.19 -3.29 -12.12
N GLY A 738 -3.70 -3.40 -10.88
CA GLY A 738 -2.69 -4.37 -10.42
C GLY A 738 -3.24 -5.73 -9.98
N TRP A 739 -2.41 -6.48 -9.24
CA TRP A 739 -2.73 -7.81 -8.71
C TRP A 739 -1.83 -8.21 -7.53
N GLU A 740 -2.27 -9.17 -6.70
CA GLU A 740 -1.41 -9.83 -5.70
C GLU A 740 -0.25 -10.54 -6.40
N GLY A 741 0.99 -10.25 -6.02
CA GLY A 741 2.13 -10.91 -6.61
C GLY A 741 3.47 -10.27 -6.28
N ILE A 742 4.51 -10.71 -6.99
CA ILE A 742 5.87 -10.19 -6.87
C ILE A 742 6.09 -9.15 -7.98
N TRP A 743 6.29 -7.89 -7.60
CA TRP A 743 6.37 -6.73 -8.48
C TRP A 743 7.80 -6.20 -8.59
N PRO A 744 8.31 -5.90 -9.81
CA PRO A 744 9.61 -5.25 -9.98
C PRO A 744 9.51 -3.77 -9.60
N ASP A 745 10.42 -3.24 -8.78
CA ASP A 745 10.46 -1.80 -8.50
C ASP A 745 11.87 -1.26 -8.13
N PRO A 746 12.51 -1.70 -7.02
CA PRO A 746 13.79 -1.12 -6.60
C PRO A 746 14.93 -1.43 -7.57
N MET A 747 15.81 -0.44 -7.78
CA MET A 747 17.01 -0.56 -8.61
C MET A 747 18.25 -0.69 -7.75
N LEU A 748 18.89 -1.86 -7.81
CA LEU A 748 20.11 -2.20 -7.07
C LEU A 748 21.33 -2.12 -7.99
N PRO A 749 22.38 -1.36 -7.64
CA PRO A 749 23.64 -1.36 -8.37
C PRO A 749 24.20 -2.78 -8.54
N LEU A 750 24.45 -3.20 -9.78
CA LEU A 750 25.01 -4.51 -10.07
C LEU A 750 26.54 -4.49 -9.87
N ARG A 751 26.98 -4.64 -8.62
CA ARG A 751 28.41 -4.66 -8.26
C ARG A 751 29.03 -6.05 -8.20
N LYS A 752 28.20 -7.07 -7.93
CA LYS A 752 28.64 -8.45 -7.71
C LYS A 752 27.72 -9.42 -8.44
N PRO A 753 28.21 -10.60 -8.86
CA PRO A 753 27.37 -11.62 -9.44
C PRO A 753 26.34 -12.16 -8.45
N PHE A 754 25.21 -12.66 -8.96
CA PHE A 754 24.13 -13.23 -8.16
C PHE A 754 23.50 -14.44 -8.85
N ALA A 755 22.77 -15.26 -8.09
CA ALA A 755 22.09 -16.42 -8.63
C ALA A 755 20.76 -16.04 -9.32
N GLN A 756 20.53 -16.58 -10.53
CA GLN A 756 19.26 -16.51 -11.22
C GLN A 756 18.68 -17.91 -11.39
N LYS A 757 17.38 -18.08 -11.13
CA LYS A 757 16.68 -19.35 -11.32
C LYS A 757 16.32 -19.61 -12.78
N ALA A 758 16.26 -20.88 -13.14
CA ALA A 758 15.73 -21.37 -14.39
C ALA A 758 14.30 -20.86 -14.61
N ASN A 759 13.99 -20.45 -15.83
CA ASN A 759 12.67 -20.01 -16.24
C ASN A 759 12.13 -18.84 -15.40
N GLU A 760 13.02 -18.05 -14.80
CA GLU A 760 12.72 -16.71 -14.29
C GLU A 760 13.42 -15.65 -15.14
N SER A 761 12.76 -14.52 -15.34
CA SER A 761 13.24 -13.37 -16.09
C SER A 761 13.73 -12.30 -15.11
N GLN A 762 14.94 -11.80 -15.36
CA GLN A 762 15.59 -10.82 -14.53
C GLN A 762 15.81 -9.53 -15.33
N PRO A 763 15.13 -8.43 -14.96
CA PRO A 763 15.35 -7.13 -15.57
C PRO A 763 16.62 -6.44 -15.10
N PHE A 764 17.20 -5.68 -16.03
CA PHE A 764 18.35 -4.81 -15.84
C PHE A 764 18.12 -3.46 -16.52
N ALA A 765 18.73 -2.42 -15.97
CA ALA A 765 18.82 -1.10 -16.59
C ALA A 765 20.28 -0.68 -16.75
N VAL A 766 20.61 -0.09 -17.90
CA VAL A 766 21.90 0.59 -18.13
C VAL A 766 21.61 2.04 -18.45
N THR A 767 21.96 2.95 -17.54
CA THR A 767 21.65 4.38 -17.69
C THR A 767 22.90 5.13 -18.10
N PHE A 768 22.90 5.72 -19.29
CA PHE A 768 24.00 6.56 -19.79
C PHE A 768 23.72 8.02 -19.44
N ASN A 769 24.68 8.69 -18.80
CA ASN A 769 24.67 10.14 -18.63
C ASN A 769 25.47 10.77 -19.78
N VAL A 770 24.77 11.26 -20.80
CA VAL A 770 25.37 11.77 -22.04
C VAL A 770 25.89 13.20 -21.82
N PRO A 771 27.21 13.44 -21.94
CA PRO A 771 27.77 14.76 -21.69
C PRO A 771 27.23 15.84 -22.63
N LYS A 772 27.10 17.07 -22.12
CA LYS A 772 26.79 18.28 -22.91
C LYS A 772 27.71 18.48 -24.12
N THR A 773 28.96 18.03 -24.03
CA THR A 773 29.97 18.14 -25.10
C THR A 773 30.04 16.94 -26.03
N ALA A 774 29.16 15.94 -25.88
CA ALA A 774 29.20 14.74 -26.70
C ALA A 774 28.95 15.05 -28.18
N ALA A 775 29.81 14.57 -29.08
CA ALA A 775 29.58 14.72 -30.51
C ALA A 775 28.31 13.95 -30.91
N ALA A 776 27.47 14.56 -31.76
CA ALA A 776 26.29 13.88 -32.30
C ALA A 776 26.68 12.70 -33.21
N GLY A 777 25.81 11.69 -33.27
CA GLY A 777 25.97 10.48 -34.08
C GLY A 777 25.94 9.20 -33.25
N ASP A 778 26.22 8.08 -33.92
CA ASP A 778 26.14 6.75 -33.31
C ASP A 778 27.41 6.38 -32.56
N TYR A 779 27.22 5.84 -31.35
CA TYR A 779 28.24 5.21 -30.53
C TYR A 779 27.96 3.71 -30.45
N ALA A 780 28.91 2.88 -30.86
CA ALA A 780 28.77 1.43 -30.89
C ALA A 780 29.54 0.77 -29.74
N GLY A 781 28.87 -0.13 -29.01
CA GLY A 781 29.40 -0.91 -27.89
C GLY A 781 28.74 -2.28 -27.81
N SER A 782 28.78 -2.90 -26.63
CA SER A 782 28.07 -4.17 -26.41
C SER A 782 27.69 -4.40 -24.95
N VAL A 783 26.65 -5.20 -24.75
CA VAL A 783 26.23 -5.73 -23.44
C VAL A 783 26.56 -7.21 -23.41
N ILE A 784 27.38 -7.63 -22.45
CA ILE A 784 27.87 -9.00 -22.30
C ILE A 784 27.23 -9.60 -21.06
N ILE A 785 26.51 -10.70 -21.27
CA ILE A 785 25.91 -11.49 -20.20
C ILE A 785 26.90 -12.60 -19.86
N GLU A 786 27.33 -12.64 -18.61
CA GLU A 786 28.27 -13.62 -18.09
C GLU A 786 27.55 -14.55 -17.10
N ALA A 787 27.68 -15.86 -17.32
CA ALA A 787 27.20 -16.88 -16.40
C ALA A 787 28.42 -17.68 -15.94
N ASP A 788 28.60 -17.79 -14.62
CA ASP A 788 29.66 -18.57 -13.98
C ASP A 788 31.06 -18.17 -14.50
N GLY A 789 31.26 -16.85 -14.65
CA GLY A 789 32.50 -16.23 -15.11
C GLY A 789 32.77 -16.33 -16.62
N LYS A 790 31.82 -16.85 -17.41
CA LYS A 790 31.96 -17.00 -18.87
C LYS A 790 30.90 -16.20 -19.62
N ALA A 791 31.30 -15.52 -20.69
CA ALA A 791 30.34 -14.85 -21.57
C ALA A 791 29.43 -15.89 -22.26
N VAL A 792 28.13 -15.81 -21.99
CA VAL A 792 27.10 -16.69 -22.58
C VAL A 792 26.28 -16.00 -23.66
N ARG A 793 26.22 -14.66 -23.63
CA ARG A 793 25.61 -13.85 -24.69
C ARG A 793 26.30 -12.51 -24.81
N THR A 794 26.42 -11.99 -26.03
CA THR A 794 26.89 -10.63 -26.32
C THR A 794 25.90 -9.97 -27.25
N MET A 795 25.31 -8.86 -26.80
CA MET A 795 24.35 -8.06 -27.56
C MET A 795 25.04 -6.79 -28.04
N PRO A 796 25.07 -6.50 -29.36
CA PRO A 796 25.51 -5.20 -29.85
C PRO A 796 24.66 -4.07 -29.25
N LEU A 797 25.29 -2.95 -28.91
CA LEU A 797 24.62 -1.77 -28.37
C LEU A 797 24.94 -0.55 -29.24
N THR A 798 23.92 0.18 -29.66
CA THR A 798 24.05 1.49 -30.29
C THR A 798 23.38 2.55 -29.42
N VAL A 799 24.14 3.61 -29.10
CA VAL A 799 23.62 4.83 -28.49
C VAL A 799 23.72 5.96 -29.51
N THR A 800 22.60 6.46 -30.00
CA THR A 800 22.56 7.60 -30.92
C THR A 800 22.47 8.90 -30.12
N VAL A 801 23.45 9.80 -30.28
CA VAL A 801 23.43 11.13 -29.68
C VAL A 801 22.88 12.14 -30.68
N TYR A 802 21.76 12.80 -30.36
CA TYR A 802 21.16 13.84 -31.21
C TYR A 802 21.98 15.14 -31.22
N ASP A 803 21.75 15.98 -32.24
CA ASP A 803 22.41 17.28 -32.38
C ASP A 803 21.60 18.43 -31.72
N PHE A 804 21.16 18.18 -30.49
CA PHE A 804 20.59 19.19 -29.61
C PHE A 804 20.84 18.81 -28.15
N GLU A 805 20.64 19.77 -27.26
CA GLU A 805 21.02 19.67 -25.85
C GLU A 805 19.83 20.01 -24.95
N LEU A 806 19.70 19.29 -23.84
CA LEU A 806 18.76 19.62 -22.77
C LEU A 806 19.35 20.67 -21.82
N PRO A 807 18.53 21.59 -21.30
CA PRO A 807 19.01 22.61 -20.37
C PRO A 807 19.44 22.01 -19.02
N ASP A 808 20.36 22.71 -18.35
CA ASP A 808 20.82 22.36 -17.00
C ASP A 808 19.71 22.52 -15.95
N VAL A 809 18.76 23.44 -16.21
CA VAL A 809 17.61 23.73 -15.35
C VAL A 809 16.34 23.45 -16.17
N THR A 810 15.44 22.63 -15.64
CA THR A 810 14.21 22.22 -16.33
C THR A 810 13.12 23.29 -16.25
N HIS A 811 12.26 23.32 -17.25
CA HIS A 811 11.14 24.27 -17.35
C HIS A 811 9.87 23.77 -16.66
N VAL A 812 9.77 22.46 -16.40
CA VAL A 812 8.72 21.88 -15.55
C VAL A 812 9.27 21.63 -14.15
N GLY A 813 8.51 22.03 -13.14
CA GLY A 813 8.81 21.74 -11.74
C GLY A 813 8.28 20.38 -11.33
N VAL A 814 9.07 19.63 -10.57
CA VAL A 814 8.64 18.37 -9.93
C VAL A 814 9.01 18.45 -8.47
N ILE A 815 8.02 18.32 -7.59
CA ILE A 815 8.19 18.36 -6.14
C ILE A 815 7.95 16.98 -5.59
N LEU A 816 8.97 16.40 -4.97
CA LEU A 816 8.88 15.09 -4.36
C LEU A 816 9.23 15.22 -2.87
N ASP A 817 8.24 14.97 -2.00
CA ASP A 817 8.37 15.21 -0.59
C ASP A 817 9.38 14.28 0.09
N VAL A 818 10.34 14.86 0.80
CA VAL A 818 11.29 14.12 1.63
C VAL A 818 10.79 14.17 3.06
N ARG A 819 9.96 13.19 3.41
CA ARG A 819 9.37 13.04 4.74
C ARG A 819 9.62 11.65 5.30
N THR A 820 9.65 11.54 6.62
CA THR A 820 9.87 10.26 7.31
C THR A 820 8.54 9.64 7.72
N GLY A 821 8.34 8.38 7.37
CA GLY A 821 7.18 7.61 7.85
C GLY A 821 7.37 7.03 9.26
N PRO A 822 6.38 6.27 9.76
CA PRO A 822 6.47 5.56 11.03
C PRO A 822 7.71 4.63 11.14
N GLY A 823 8.24 4.16 10.00
CA GLY A 823 9.48 3.37 9.95
C GLY A 823 10.76 4.15 10.26
N ASN A 824 10.67 5.48 10.48
CA ASN A 824 11.79 6.37 10.74
C ASN A 824 12.85 6.33 9.61
N ARG A 825 14.05 6.84 9.86
CA ARG A 825 15.20 6.86 8.91
C ARG A 825 16.04 5.58 8.93
N PHE A 826 15.51 4.48 9.49
CA PHE A 826 16.26 3.22 9.67
C PHE A 826 17.67 3.42 10.27
N GLY A 827 17.77 4.28 11.29
CA GLY A 827 19.03 4.58 11.99
C GLY A 827 19.90 5.67 11.36
N LEU A 828 19.56 6.22 10.18
CA LEU A 828 20.36 7.27 9.55
C LEU A 828 20.10 8.66 10.19
N ALA A 829 21.17 9.40 10.45
CA ALA A 829 21.09 10.77 10.98
C ALA A 829 20.36 11.73 10.02
N ALA A 830 19.69 12.74 10.58
CA ALA A 830 18.82 13.67 9.84
C ALA A 830 19.50 14.32 8.63
N ASP A 831 20.67 14.92 8.84
CA ASP A 831 21.37 15.68 7.81
C ASP A 831 21.90 14.77 6.70
N ALA A 832 22.44 13.60 7.08
CA ALA A 832 22.89 12.60 6.13
C ALA A 832 21.73 12.07 5.28
N PHE A 833 20.59 11.81 5.92
CA PHE A 833 19.35 11.41 5.26
C PHE A 833 18.85 12.47 4.27
N ASN A 834 18.72 13.72 4.70
CA ASN A 834 18.23 14.81 3.86
C ASN A 834 19.16 15.05 2.66
N LYS A 835 20.48 15.12 2.87
CA LYS A 835 21.44 15.30 1.78
C LYS A 835 21.41 14.15 0.78
N ALA A 836 21.32 12.90 1.26
CA ALA A 836 21.22 11.73 0.39
C ALA A 836 19.93 11.74 -0.43
N ALA A 837 18.79 12.07 0.19
CA ALA A 837 17.51 12.21 -0.49
C ALA A 837 17.53 13.35 -1.53
N TYR A 838 17.95 14.56 -1.14
CA TYR A 838 17.98 15.72 -2.03
C TYR A 838 18.88 15.48 -3.25
N LYS A 839 20.05 14.88 -3.03
CA LYS A 839 20.94 14.50 -4.13
C LYS A 839 20.27 13.49 -5.07
N ALA A 840 19.65 12.44 -4.52
CA ALA A 840 18.98 11.42 -5.33
C ALA A 840 17.83 12.00 -6.17
N LEU A 841 17.05 12.94 -5.62
CA LEU A 841 15.99 13.65 -6.35
C LEU A 841 16.56 14.59 -7.43
N ALA A 842 17.58 15.39 -7.09
CA ALA A 842 18.19 16.32 -8.03
C ALA A 842 18.85 15.61 -9.22
N GLU A 843 19.49 14.45 -8.99
CA GLU A 843 20.01 13.58 -10.05
C GLU A 843 18.91 13.11 -11.03
N ARG A 844 17.64 13.22 -10.65
CA ARG A 844 16.47 12.85 -11.45
C ARG A 844 15.64 14.07 -11.85
N ARG A 845 16.25 15.26 -11.81
CA ARG A 845 15.66 16.55 -12.18
C ARG A 845 14.40 16.89 -11.37
N ALA A 846 14.34 16.41 -10.13
CA ALA A 846 13.26 16.70 -9.18
C ALA A 846 13.78 17.51 -7.99
N SER A 847 12.86 18.26 -7.38
CA SER A 847 13.12 19.08 -6.19
C SER A 847 12.51 18.43 -4.96
N THR A 848 13.05 18.75 -3.79
CA THR A 848 12.35 18.45 -2.53
C THR A 848 11.24 19.47 -2.27
N HIS A 849 10.24 19.07 -1.50
CA HIS A 849 9.17 19.94 -1.02
C HIS A 849 9.64 21.06 -0.10
N GLN A 850 10.56 20.79 0.83
CA GLN A 850 11.01 21.73 1.85
C GLN A 850 12.47 21.44 2.20
N ILE A 851 13.18 22.51 2.57
CA ILE A 851 14.58 22.44 2.99
C ILE A 851 14.64 22.23 4.51
N GLN A 852 15.34 21.19 4.92
CA GLN A 852 15.62 20.87 6.31
C GLN A 852 17.13 21.01 6.60
N PRO A 853 17.54 21.58 7.76
CA PRO A 853 16.68 22.11 8.82
C PRO A 853 15.98 23.42 8.41
N GLU A 854 14.78 23.65 8.95
CA GLU A 854 14.00 24.88 8.72
C GLU A 854 14.59 26.13 9.40
N PRO A 855 14.27 27.34 8.89
CA PRO A 855 14.60 28.58 9.59
C PRO A 855 13.85 28.66 10.92
N LYS A 856 14.55 29.12 11.97
CA LYS A 856 13.98 29.21 13.33
C LYS A 856 13.38 30.59 13.52
N PHE A 857 12.08 30.64 13.81
CA PHE A 857 11.38 31.89 14.14
C PHE A 857 11.18 32.03 15.64
N SER A 858 11.28 33.26 16.14
CA SER A 858 10.97 33.61 17.53
C SER A 858 10.14 34.88 17.59
N TRP A 859 9.33 35.00 18.64
CA TRP A 859 8.42 36.12 18.87
C TRP A 859 8.54 36.61 20.31
N ALA A 860 8.88 37.88 20.48
CA ALA A 860 8.96 38.51 21.80
C ALA A 860 8.65 40.00 21.69
N ASN A 861 7.88 40.54 22.65
CA ASN A 861 7.56 41.97 22.74
C ASN A 861 7.00 42.57 21.43
N GLY A 862 6.18 41.80 20.70
CA GLY A 862 5.57 42.26 19.44
C GLY A 862 6.48 42.22 18.21
N VAL A 863 7.68 41.63 18.32
CA VAL A 863 8.69 41.58 17.25
C VAL A 863 9.05 40.15 16.91
N ALA A 864 9.01 39.83 15.61
CA ALA A 864 9.50 38.55 15.09
C ALA A 864 11.00 38.61 14.76
N LYS A 865 11.72 37.51 14.99
CA LYS A 865 13.09 37.30 14.52
C LYS A 865 13.20 35.97 13.79
N MET A 866 14.09 35.91 12.81
CA MET A 866 14.39 34.71 12.01
C MET A 866 15.88 34.41 12.10
N ASP A 867 16.22 33.17 12.47
CA ASP A 867 17.57 32.62 12.42
C ASP A 867 17.67 31.61 11.26
N ILE A 868 18.60 31.87 10.35
CA ILE A 868 18.83 31.11 9.12
C ILE A 868 20.20 30.42 9.09
N THR A 869 20.93 30.40 10.21
CA THR A 869 22.34 29.98 10.22
C THR A 869 22.54 28.58 9.64
N GLU A 870 21.69 27.62 10.02
CA GLU A 870 21.73 26.25 9.47
C GLU A 870 20.99 26.13 8.13
N TYR A 871 19.92 26.92 7.94
CA TYR A 871 19.07 26.88 6.76
C TYR A 871 19.78 27.40 5.49
N ASP A 872 20.50 28.52 5.57
CA ASP A 872 21.11 29.21 4.41
C ASP A 872 22.13 28.31 3.70
N ALA A 873 22.88 27.49 4.46
CA ALA A 873 23.82 26.53 3.89
C ALA A 873 23.10 25.43 3.07
N MET A 874 22.02 24.85 3.62
CA MET A 874 21.26 23.84 2.89
C MET A 874 20.48 24.44 1.71
N ALA A 875 19.97 25.65 1.86
CA ALA A 875 19.27 26.35 0.78
C ALA A 875 20.20 26.62 -0.41
N LYS A 876 21.44 27.09 -0.16
CA LYS A 876 22.47 27.23 -1.20
C LYS A 876 22.81 25.90 -1.85
N TYR A 877 22.99 24.84 -1.06
CA TYR A 877 23.20 23.50 -1.59
C TYR A 877 22.06 23.07 -2.54
N CYS A 878 20.80 23.25 -2.14
CA CYS A 878 19.66 22.88 -2.98
C CYS A 878 19.52 23.75 -4.26
N MET A 879 19.72 25.06 -4.14
CA MET A 879 19.41 26.03 -5.22
C MET A 879 20.58 26.24 -6.18
N ASP A 880 21.79 26.34 -5.62
CA ASP A 880 22.99 26.70 -6.37
C ASP A 880 23.78 25.47 -6.82
N GLU A 881 23.89 24.43 -5.98
CA GLU A 881 24.61 23.20 -6.35
C GLU A 881 23.69 22.18 -7.02
N LEU A 882 22.56 21.85 -6.40
CA LEU A 882 21.62 20.85 -6.93
C LEU A 882 20.65 21.39 -7.99
N LYS A 883 20.61 22.72 -8.20
CA LYS A 883 19.79 23.38 -9.23
C LYS A 883 18.29 23.05 -9.15
N MET A 884 17.77 22.80 -7.94
CA MET A 884 16.35 22.55 -7.74
C MET A 884 15.49 23.74 -8.20
N THR A 885 14.36 23.44 -8.83
CA THR A 885 13.55 24.39 -9.61
C THR A 885 12.35 24.92 -8.84
N VAL A 886 11.83 24.16 -7.89
CA VAL A 886 10.57 24.49 -7.20
C VAL A 886 10.50 23.90 -5.80
N MET A 887 9.95 24.63 -4.82
CA MET A 887 9.80 24.21 -3.42
C MET A 887 8.59 24.86 -2.74
N TYR A 888 8.20 24.33 -1.59
CA TYR A 888 7.33 25.01 -0.63
C TYR A 888 8.10 25.94 0.29
N PHE A 889 7.39 26.90 0.86
CA PHE A 889 7.84 27.63 2.05
C PHE A 889 8.04 26.67 3.24
N PRO A 890 8.81 27.06 4.27
CA PRO A 890 8.97 26.28 5.51
C PRO A 890 7.63 25.87 6.14
N ASN A 891 7.59 24.67 6.74
CA ASN A 891 6.39 24.13 7.39
C ASN A 891 5.89 25.02 8.52
N PHE A 892 6.74 25.89 9.09
CA PHE A 892 6.32 26.97 9.97
C PHE A 892 5.05 27.69 9.48
N PHE A 893 4.92 27.94 8.17
CA PHE A 893 3.81 28.70 7.58
C PHE A 893 2.57 27.88 7.21
N TYR A 894 2.65 26.55 7.15
CA TYR A 894 1.49 25.68 6.91
C TYR A 894 0.40 25.99 7.95
N ALA A 895 -0.84 26.22 7.52
CA ALA A 895 -1.88 26.72 8.40
C ALA A 895 -2.84 25.62 8.86
N PHE A 896 -3.45 24.86 7.95
CA PHE A 896 -4.47 23.86 8.30
C PHE A 896 -4.58 22.73 7.26
N GLY A 897 -5.37 21.69 7.53
CA GLY A 897 -5.74 20.70 6.54
C GLY A 897 -7.12 20.11 6.82
N TRP A 898 -7.75 19.50 5.82
CA TRP A 898 -9.06 18.85 5.93
C TRP A 898 -10.12 19.75 6.58
N GLY A 899 -10.82 19.25 7.61
CA GLY A 899 -11.80 19.99 8.40
C GLY A 899 -11.24 20.65 9.67
N PHE A 900 -9.92 20.82 9.79
CA PHE A 900 -9.30 21.42 10.98
C PHE A 900 -9.22 22.95 10.92
N PRO A 901 -9.29 23.64 12.08
CA PRO A 901 -8.98 25.06 12.16
C PRO A 901 -7.47 25.31 11.97
N PRO A 902 -7.05 26.56 11.67
CA PRO A 902 -5.64 26.90 11.58
C PRO A 902 -4.87 26.62 12.87
N LYS A 903 -3.62 26.16 12.73
CA LYS A 903 -2.72 25.93 13.86
C LYS A 903 -2.35 27.25 14.54
N LYS A 904 -2.03 27.18 15.84
CA LYS A 904 -1.44 28.29 16.58
C LYS A 904 0.02 28.49 16.16
N ILE A 905 0.49 29.72 16.16
CA ILE A 905 1.92 30.07 16.13
C ILE A 905 2.27 30.80 17.41
N PHE A 906 3.41 30.49 18.04
CA PHE A 906 3.82 31.08 19.32
C PHE A 906 2.73 31.03 20.42
N ASN A 907 1.88 30.00 20.38
CA ASN A 907 0.69 29.84 21.23
C ASN A 907 -0.36 30.98 21.12
N LEU A 908 -0.32 31.76 20.04
CA LEU A 908 -1.30 32.80 19.72
C LEU A 908 -2.51 32.19 19.02
N GLU A 909 -3.71 32.66 19.37
CA GLU A 909 -4.95 32.21 18.73
C GLU A 909 -5.03 32.67 17.27
N PRO A 910 -5.41 31.78 16.32
CA PRO A 910 -5.57 32.15 14.93
C PRO A 910 -6.46 33.38 14.74
N PHE A 911 -6.04 34.28 13.85
CA PHE A 911 -6.73 35.53 13.53
C PHE A 911 -6.82 36.57 14.66
N SER A 912 -6.19 36.36 15.83
CA SER A 912 -5.96 37.45 16.78
C SER A 912 -5.03 38.51 16.18
N LYS A 913 -5.07 39.75 16.70
CA LYS A 913 -4.20 40.84 16.21
C LYS A 913 -2.72 40.46 16.33
N GLU A 914 -2.37 39.82 17.44
CA GLU A 914 -1.02 39.36 17.72
C GLU A 914 -0.62 38.22 16.79
N TYR A 915 -1.51 37.25 16.52
CA TYR A 915 -1.26 36.18 15.55
C TYR A 915 -1.00 36.74 14.14
N ILE A 916 -1.87 37.65 13.68
CA ILE A 916 -1.74 38.27 12.36
C ILE A 916 -0.39 38.99 12.26
N SER A 917 -0.07 39.83 13.26
CA SER A 917 1.20 40.55 13.30
C SER A 917 2.41 39.61 13.31
N ALA A 918 2.38 38.56 14.14
CA ALA A 918 3.47 37.59 14.24
C ALA A 918 3.68 36.83 12.93
N TYR A 919 2.61 36.33 12.32
CA TYR A 919 2.66 35.59 11.06
C TYR A 919 3.19 36.48 9.94
N GLN A 920 2.65 37.70 9.79
CA GLN A 920 3.05 38.65 8.76
C GLN A 920 4.50 39.08 8.89
N GLN A 921 4.99 39.36 10.11
CA GLN A 921 6.39 39.70 10.33
C GLN A 921 7.33 38.53 9.99
N CYS A 922 7.01 37.30 10.41
CA CYS A 922 7.79 36.12 10.06
C CYS A 922 7.81 35.90 8.54
N LEU A 923 6.64 36.01 7.88
CA LEU A 923 6.50 35.84 6.45
C LEU A 923 7.30 36.91 5.68
N LYS A 924 7.25 38.16 6.12
CA LYS A 924 8.01 39.27 5.51
C LYS A 924 9.51 39.05 5.61
N LEU A 925 10.02 38.56 6.75
CA LEU A 925 11.44 38.24 6.93
C LEU A 925 11.88 37.16 5.93
N PHE A 926 11.12 36.08 5.81
CA PHE A 926 11.45 34.99 4.88
C PHE A 926 11.29 35.40 3.41
N TRP A 927 10.23 36.13 3.07
CA TRP A 927 9.99 36.62 1.72
C TRP A 927 11.09 37.58 1.24
N ASN A 928 11.56 38.49 2.11
CA ASN A 928 12.69 39.35 1.79
C ASN A 928 13.99 38.57 1.60
N TYR A 929 14.25 37.56 2.45
CA TYR A 929 15.39 36.66 2.28
C TYR A 929 15.40 35.98 0.89
N LEU A 930 14.24 35.54 0.40
CA LEU A 930 14.11 34.96 -0.95
C LEU A 930 14.35 36.00 -2.04
N LYS A 931 13.77 37.21 -1.93
CA LYS A 931 13.92 38.29 -2.92
C LYS A 931 15.37 38.77 -3.03
N GLU A 932 16.07 38.91 -1.91
CA GLU A 932 17.49 39.32 -1.88
C GLU A 932 18.40 38.35 -2.65
N ARG A 933 17.99 37.08 -2.79
CA ARG A 933 18.72 36.02 -3.50
C ARG A 933 18.15 35.71 -4.88
N GLY A 934 17.03 36.34 -5.27
CA GLY A 934 16.35 36.05 -6.54
C GLY A 934 15.67 34.68 -6.59
N TRP A 935 15.31 34.11 -5.43
CA TRP A 935 14.74 32.75 -5.33
C TRP A 935 13.22 32.74 -5.25
N GLN A 936 12.57 33.90 -5.11
CA GLN A 936 11.14 34.04 -4.83
C GLN A 936 10.22 33.29 -5.81
N ASP A 937 10.59 33.22 -7.09
CA ASP A 937 9.75 32.59 -8.12
C ASP A 937 9.73 31.06 -8.05
N ARG A 938 10.70 30.47 -7.35
CA ARG A 938 10.83 29.02 -7.12
C ARG A 938 10.07 28.52 -5.90
N PHE A 939 9.41 29.40 -5.13
CA PHE A 939 8.71 29.01 -3.92
C PHE A 939 7.21 29.25 -4.01
N SER A 940 6.42 28.33 -3.46
CA SER A 940 4.98 28.49 -3.23
C SER A 940 4.65 28.30 -1.75
N LEU A 941 3.83 29.18 -1.20
CA LEU A 941 3.42 29.13 0.21
C LEU A 941 2.25 28.16 0.38
N TYR A 942 2.56 26.91 0.77
CA TYR A 942 1.57 25.87 1.01
C TYR A 942 0.88 26.06 2.36
N ILE A 943 -0.38 26.53 2.34
CA ILE A 943 -1.11 26.89 3.56
C ILE A 943 -2.13 25.84 3.99
N SER A 944 -2.63 25.02 3.05
CA SER A 944 -3.72 24.11 3.32
C SER A 944 -3.64 22.81 2.56
N ASP A 945 -3.82 21.70 3.27
CA ASP A 945 -3.94 20.37 2.68
C ASP A 945 -5.40 19.91 2.59
N GLU A 946 -5.85 19.44 1.42
CA GLU A 946 -7.20 18.90 1.15
C GLU A 946 -8.37 19.52 1.94
N PRO A 947 -8.59 20.85 1.89
CA PRO A 947 -9.61 21.50 2.71
C PRO A 947 -11.02 20.92 2.46
N HIS A 948 -11.75 20.56 3.52
CA HIS A 948 -13.08 19.94 3.44
C HIS A 948 -14.21 20.97 3.18
N PHE A 949 -14.15 21.69 2.05
CA PHE A 949 -15.12 22.74 1.71
C PHE A 949 -16.44 22.23 1.10
N GLU A 950 -16.57 20.92 0.84
CA GLU A 950 -17.79 20.32 0.27
C GLU A 950 -18.64 19.56 1.31
N TRP A 951 -18.13 19.31 2.52
CA TRP A 951 -18.69 18.33 3.44
C TRP A 951 -19.14 18.94 4.76
N GLY A 952 -20.35 18.57 5.19
CA GLY A 952 -20.80 18.65 6.58
C GLY A 952 -20.79 20.04 7.23
N GLU A 953 -20.62 20.03 8.55
CA GLU A 953 -20.73 21.21 9.42
C GLU A 953 -19.51 22.15 9.34
N THR A 954 -18.37 21.67 8.82
CA THR A 954 -17.11 22.44 8.74
C THR A 954 -17.00 23.31 7.49
N LYS A 955 -17.85 23.11 6.47
CA LYS A 955 -17.79 23.82 5.18
C LYS A 955 -17.65 25.33 5.33
N ALA A 956 -18.55 25.98 6.08
CA ALA A 956 -18.56 27.44 6.22
C ALA A 956 -17.28 27.95 6.93
N MET A 957 -16.83 27.22 7.94
CA MET A 957 -15.59 27.54 8.67
C MET A 957 -14.37 27.45 7.75
N VAL A 958 -14.24 26.35 7.00
CA VAL A 958 -13.13 26.09 6.06
C VAL A 958 -13.07 27.16 4.97
N ILE A 959 -14.21 27.54 4.40
CA ILE A 959 -14.27 28.58 3.37
C ILE A 959 -13.81 29.94 3.94
N GLU A 960 -14.34 30.35 5.09
CA GLU A 960 -14.04 31.66 5.68
C GLU A 960 -12.61 31.77 6.22
N GLN A 961 -12.07 30.70 6.83
CA GLN A 961 -10.69 30.72 7.33
C GLN A 961 -9.67 30.80 6.17
N MET A 962 -9.93 30.12 5.04
CA MET A 962 -9.08 30.21 3.85
C MET A 962 -8.99 31.64 3.34
N LYS A 963 -10.15 32.32 3.21
CA LYS A 963 -10.22 33.72 2.77
C LYS A 963 -9.41 34.64 3.69
N LYS A 964 -9.60 34.51 5.01
CA LYS A 964 -8.85 35.31 6.01
C LYS A 964 -7.34 35.08 5.93
N LEU A 965 -6.90 33.82 5.78
CA LEU A 965 -5.49 33.47 5.62
C LEU A 965 -4.91 34.10 4.35
N CYS A 966 -5.61 33.98 3.22
CA CYS A 966 -5.15 34.57 1.96
C CYS A 966 -5.03 36.09 2.06
N THR A 967 -6.04 36.76 2.64
CA THR A 967 -6.02 38.21 2.85
C THR A 967 -4.82 38.65 3.68
N MET A 968 -4.60 38.05 4.86
CA MET A 968 -3.48 38.46 5.72
C MET A 968 -2.11 38.17 5.11
N ILE A 969 -2.00 37.17 4.22
CA ILE A 969 -0.78 36.86 3.47
C ILE A 969 -0.52 37.91 2.39
N HIS A 970 -1.52 38.26 1.57
CA HIS A 970 -1.36 39.27 0.51
C HIS A 970 -1.20 40.69 1.03
N GLU A 971 -1.62 40.98 2.25
CA GLU A 971 -1.26 42.22 2.96
C GLU A 971 0.26 42.35 3.18
N VAL A 972 1.02 41.25 3.22
CA VAL A 972 2.50 41.29 3.25
C VAL A 972 3.05 41.65 1.88
N ASP A 973 2.63 40.91 0.85
CA ASP A 973 2.99 41.14 -0.55
C ASP A 973 2.01 40.37 -1.48
N PRO A 974 1.31 41.04 -2.42
CA PRO A 974 0.37 40.38 -3.32
C PRO A 974 1.05 39.43 -4.32
N ALA A 975 2.38 39.50 -4.50
CA ALA A 975 3.12 38.61 -5.38
C ALA A 975 3.30 37.18 -4.82
N ILE A 976 2.98 36.95 -3.53
CA ILE A 976 3.13 35.63 -2.92
C ILE A 976 2.14 34.64 -3.54
N LYS A 977 2.66 33.51 -4.04
CA LYS A 977 1.86 32.37 -4.52
C LYS A 977 1.37 31.58 -3.30
N ILE A 978 0.07 31.61 -3.04
CA ILE A 978 -0.60 30.91 -1.95
C ILE A 978 -1.16 29.60 -2.48
N TYR A 979 -0.51 28.51 -2.13
CA TYR A 979 -0.82 27.17 -2.60
C TYR A 979 -1.71 26.40 -1.60
N SER A 980 -2.68 25.67 -2.15
CA SER A 980 -3.51 24.71 -1.41
C SER A 980 -3.77 23.50 -2.31
N SER A 981 -3.65 22.29 -1.76
CA SER A 981 -3.98 21.06 -2.48
C SER A 981 -5.50 20.85 -2.43
N THR A 982 -6.23 21.58 -3.29
CA THR A 982 -7.70 21.66 -3.18
C THR A 982 -8.42 20.49 -3.82
N TRP A 983 -7.80 19.81 -4.79
CA TRP A 983 -8.34 18.76 -5.69
C TRP A 983 -9.51 19.19 -6.57
N LYS A 984 -10.43 19.97 -6.02
CA LYS A 984 -11.67 20.43 -6.61
C LYS A 984 -11.74 21.96 -6.58
N TYR A 985 -12.67 22.49 -7.37
CA TYR A 985 -12.86 23.93 -7.48
C TYR A 985 -13.83 24.46 -6.41
N CYS A 986 -13.43 25.53 -5.71
CA CYS A 986 -14.26 26.28 -4.77
C CYS A 986 -14.41 27.73 -5.27
N PRO A 987 -15.56 28.10 -5.87
CA PRO A 987 -15.77 29.46 -6.38
C PRO A 987 -15.63 30.59 -5.35
N GLU A 988 -15.91 30.29 -4.08
CA GLU A 988 -15.83 31.25 -2.98
C GLU A 988 -14.40 31.72 -2.65
N TRP A 989 -13.39 31.04 -3.20
CA TRP A 989 -11.98 31.42 -3.07
C TRP A 989 -11.44 32.21 -4.26
N ASP A 990 -12.26 32.49 -5.28
CA ASP A 990 -11.89 33.34 -6.41
C ASP A 990 -11.39 34.71 -5.92
N GLY A 991 -10.16 35.07 -6.32
CA GLY A 991 -9.52 36.33 -5.91
C GLY A 991 -8.86 36.31 -4.53
N TYR A 992 -8.92 35.18 -3.81
CA TYR A 992 -8.20 34.96 -2.55
C TYR A 992 -7.06 33.96 -2.74
N LEU A 993 -7.38 32.72 -3.10
CA LEU A 993 -6.39 31.70 -3.42
C LEU A 993 -5.92 31.90 -4.86
N ASN A 994 -4.60 32.04 -5.06
CA ASN A 994 -4.02 32.29 -6.38
C ASN A 994 -3.16 31.12 -6.90
N HIS A 995 -3.02 30.03 -6.15
CA HIS A 995 -2.31 28.84 -6.59
C HIS A 995 -3.04 27.55 -6.16
N TRP A 996 -3.50 26.77 -7.15
CA TRP A 996 -4.39 25.62 -6.94
C TRP A 996 -3.67 24.30 -7.19
N GLY A 997 -3.77 23.35 -6.25
CA GLY A 997 -3.41 21.95 -6.43
C GLY A 997 -4.59 21.14 -6.94
N ILE A 998 -4.49 20.63 -8.17
CA ILE A 998 -5.61 19.97 -8.87
C ILE A 998 -5.25 18.56 -9.32
N GLY A 999 -6.25 17.68 -9.47
CA GLY A 999 -6.04 16.33 -10.01
C GLY A 999 -5.95 16.30 -11.54
N PHE A 1000 -5.09 15.44 -12.10
CA PHE A 1000 -4.93 15.30 -13.56
C PHE A 1000 -6.06 14.52 -14.26
N TYR A 1001 -7.10 14.10 -13.54
CA TYR A 1001 -8.14 13.21 -14.06
C TYR A 1001 -9.56 13.81 -14.06
N GLY A 1002 -9.69 15.11 -13.77
CA GLY A 1002 -10.93 15.86 -13.98
C GLY A 1002 -11.74 16.20 -12.73
N ASN A 1003 -11.14 16.10 -11.54
CA ASN A 1003 -11.75 16.62 -10.29
C ASN A 1003 -11.89 18.15 -10.30
N PHE A 1004 -11.13 18.82 -11.16
CA PHE A 1004 -11.22 20.25 -11.45
C PHE A 1004 -11.51 20.40 -12.95
N ALA A 1005 -12.60 21.09 -13.31
CA ALA A 1005 -13.02 21.24 -14.70
C ALA A 1005 -11.99 22.07 -15.52
N ILE A 1006 -11.78 21.69 -16.78
CA ILE A 1006 -10.80 22.37 -17.65
C ILE A 1006 -11.22 23.81 -17.93
N GLU A 1007 -12.52 24.05 -18.09
CA GLU A 1007 -13.08 25.37 -18.34
C GLU A 1007 -12.83 26.32 -17.17
N ASP A 1008 -12.96 25.82 -15.94
CA ASP A 1008 -12.62 26.57 -14.73
C ASP A 1008 -11.12 26.84 -14.65
N MET A 1009 -10.28 25.85 -14.96
CA MET A 1009 -8.83 26.03 -14.96
C MET A 1009 -8.43 27.11 -15.97
N GLU A 1010 -8.99 27.13 -17.18
CA GLU A 1010 -8.74 28.15 -18.18
C GLU A 1010 -9.23 29.54 -17.74
N ARG A 1011 -10.42 29.61 -17.14
CA ARG A 1011 -10.98 30.87 -16.60
C ARG A 1011 -10.08 31.46 -15.52
N ARG A 1012 -9.64 30.63 -14.57
CA ARG A 1012 -8.77 31.04 -13.46
C ARG A 1012 -7.35 31.39 -13.93
N LYS A 1013 -6.79 30.68 -14.91
CA LYS A 1013 -5.52 31.07 -15.56
C LYS A 1013 -5.60 32.46 -16.19
N LYS A 1014 -6.70 32.78 -16.89
CA LYS A 1014 -6.93 34.13 -17.44
C LYS A 1014 -7.05 35.19 -16.35
N ALA A 1015 -7.48 34.82 -15.15
CA ALA A 1015 -7.54 35.68 -13.97
C ALA A 1015 -6.18 35.84 -13.24
N GLY A 1016 -5.11 35.15 -13.70
CA GLY A 1016 -3.77 35.24 -13.13
C GLY A 1016 -3.41 34.14 -12.12
N ASP A 1017 -4.27 33.12 -11.96
CA ASP A 1017 -4.01 32.03 -11.03
C ASP A 1017 -3.00 31.01 -11.57
N TYR A 1018 -2.26 30.40 -10.66
CA TYR A 1018 -1.31 29.33 -10.89
C TYR A 1018 -1.90 27.97 -10.57
N PHE A 1019 -1.32 26.92 -11.16
CA PHE A 1019 -1.77 25.55 -10.99
C PHE A 1019 -0.57 24.63 -10.86
N TRP A 1020 -0.69 23.67 -9.95
CA TRP A 1020 0.10 22.44 -9.89
C TRP A 1020 -0.81 21.22 -9.92
N PHE A 1021 -0.33 20.11 -10.48
CA PHE A 1021 -1.00 18.84 -10.28
C PHE A 1021 -0.60 18.22 -8.94
N THR A 1022 -1.57 17.87 -8.11
CA THR A 1022 -1.36 17.04 -6.91
C THR A 1022 -1.63 15.57 -7.24
N THR A 1023 -0.97 14.65 -6.53
CA THR A 1023 -0.82 13.24 -6.97
C THR A 1023 -1.08 12.19 -5.88
N ASP A 1024 -1.78 12.55 -4.80
CA ASP A 1024 -1.99 11.62 -3.68
C ASP A 1024 -2.76 10.37 -4.08
N GLY A 1025 -2.19 9.23 -3.71
CA GLY A 1025 -2.67 7.92 -4.12
C GLY A 1025 -2.58 7.62 -5.60
N THR A 1026 -1.91 8.41 -6.44
CA THR A 1026 -1.90 8.17 -7.89
C THR A 1026 -0.67 7.43 -8.42
N LEU A 1027 0.44 7.49 -7.68
CA LEU A 1027 1.77 7.00 -8.08
C LEU A 1027 2.13 5.69 -7.36
N CYS A 1028 1.41 4.63 -7.70
CA CYS A 1028 1.45 3.36 -6.97
C CYS A 1028 2.45 2.36 -7.58
N LEU A 1029 3.00 1.49 -6.74
CA LEU A 1029 3.93 0.42 -7.13
C LEU A 1029 3.23 -0.69 -7.94
N ASP A 1030 1.94 -0.93 -7.70
CA ASP A 1030 1.15 -1.99 -8.31
C ASP A 1030 0.39 -1.56 -9.57
N THR A 1031 0.84 -0.51 -10.26
CA THR A 1031 0.37 -0.18 -11.61
C THR A 1031 1.18 -0.94 -12.65
N PRO A 1032 0.56 -1.64 -13.61
CA PRO A 1032 1.27 -2.44 -14.62
C PRO A 1032 2.29 -1.68 -15.48
N TYR A 1033 1.98 -0.43 -15.83
CA TYR A 1033 2.85 0.44 -16.62
C TYR A 1033 3.27 1.65 -15.78
N ASN A 1034 4.54 2.05 -15.90
CA ASN A 1034 5.06 3.30 -15.34
C ASN A 1034 4.65 4.52 -16.20
N SER A 1035 3.49 4.44 -16.86
CA SER A 1035 3.02 5.45 -17.82
C SER A 1035 2.51 6.71 -17.11
N ILE A 1036 1.95 6.56 -15.92
CA ILE A 1036 1.45 7.67 -15.11
C ILE A 1036 2.62 8.60 -14.77
N GLU A 1037 3.71 8.05 -14.23
CA GLU A 1037 4.95 8.76 -13.89
C GLU A 1037 5.54 9.48 -15.10
N ARG A 1038 5.62 8.78 -16.25
CA ARG A 1038 6.18 9.31 -17.49
C ARG A 1038 5.36 10.46 -18.06
N LEU A 1039 4.02 10.41 -17.95
CA LEU A 1039 3.10 11.32 -18.62
C LEU A 1039 2.70 12.56 -17.82
N TYR A 1040 2.96 12.63 -16.50
CA TYR A 1040 2.65 13.84 -15.72
C TYR A 1040 3.24 15.13 -16.32
N PRO A 1041 4.50 15.15 -16.80
CA PRO A 1041 5.04 16.30 -17.52
C PRO A 1041 4.33 16.60 -18.85
N TYR A 1042 3.81 15.59 -19.55
CA TYR A 1042 2.98 15.80 -20.74
C TYR A 1042 1.65 16.49 -20.40
N PHE A 1043 1.02 16.14 -19.27
CA PHE A 1043 -0.14 16.88 -18.74
C PHE A 1043 0.24 18.33 -18.46
N CYS A 1044 1.38 18.57 -17.82
CA CYS A 1044 1.89 19.91 -17.55
C CYS A 1044 2.05 20.73 -18.85
N TYR A 1045 2.63 20.11 -19.88
CA TYR A 1045 2.86 20.74 -21.18
C TYR A 1045 1.54 21.07 -21.89
N LYS A 1046 0.64 20.08 -22.01
CA LYS A 1046 -0.64 20.25 -22.74
C LYS A 1046 -1.50 21.34 -22.12
N TYR A 1047 -1.59 21.33 -20.78
CA TYR A 1047 -2.51 22.18 -20.06
C TYR A 1047 -1.88 23.47 -19.55
N ASN A 1048 -0.60 23.73 -19.82
CA ASN A 1048 0.13 24.90 -19.29
C ASN A 1048 0.03 24.98 -17.75
N VAL A 1049 0.45 23.90 -17.10
CA VAL A 1049 0.57 23.77 -15.63
C VAL A 1049 2.07 23.73 -15.32
N SER A 1050 2.50 24.49 -14.31
CA SER A 1050 3.93 24.78 -14.11
C SER A 1050 4.69 23.67 -13.39
N SER A 1051 4.01 22.88 -12.57
CA SER A 1051 4.62 21.80 -11.79
C SER A 1051 3.61 20.74 -11.38
N TRP A 1052 4.11 19.64 -10.85
CA TRP A 1052 3.33 18.66 -10.12
C TRP A 1052 4.08 18.20 -8.88
N GLU A 1053 3.35 17.68 -7.90
CA GLU A 1053 3.87 17.35 -6.59
C GLU A 1053 3.40 15.98 -6.09
N PHE A 1054 4.27 15.29 -5.37
CA PHE A 1054 4.00 14.00 -4.75
C PHE A 1054 4.34 14.01 -3.27
N TRP A 1055 3.32 13.71 -2.46
CA TRP A 1055 3.34 13.83 -1.02
C TRP A 1055 4.37 12.96 -0.28
N GLY A 1056 5.06 12.02 -0.93
CA GLY A 1056 6.17 11.32 -0.27
C GLY A 1056 7.09 10.55 -1.20
N SER A 1057 8.40 10.68 -0.99
CA SER A 1057 9.44 9.88 -1.64
C SER A 1057 10.19 8.96 -0.70
N THR A 1058 10.05 9.15 0.61
CA THR A 1058 10.76 8.44 1.68
C THR A 1058 9.84 8.06 2.84
N TRP A 1059 8.52 8.06 2.62
CA TRP A 1059 7.54 7.72 3.66
C TRP A 1059 7.41 6.20 3.82
N TRP A 1060 8.49 5.57 4.30
CA TRP A 1060 8.50 4.14 4.56
C TRP A 1060 7.71 3.82 5.84
N THR A 1061 6.72 2.95 5.71
CA THR A 1061 5.93 2.43 6.82
C THR A 1061 6.44 1.06 7.29
N TYR A 1062 7.04 0.29 6.38
CA TYR A 1062 7.78 -0.94 6.63
C TYR A 1062 9.16 -0.89 5.96
N ASN A 1063 9.97 -1.94 6.13
CA ASN A 1063 11.12 -2.16 5.26
C ASN A 1063 10.62 -2.36 3.81
N PRO A 1064 10.87 -1.42 2.88
CA PRO A 1064 10.25 -1.43 1.57
C PRO A 1064 10.80 -2.53 0.65
N PHE A 1065 11.94 -3.16 1.00
CA PHE A 1065 12.46 -4.34 0.29
C PHE A 1065 11.72 -5.63 0.65
N LYS A 1066 11.00 -5.65 1.79
CA LYS A 1066 10.25 -6.82 2.26
C LYS A 1066 8.75 -6.71 1.99
N TYR A 1067 8.23 -5.49 1.93
CA TYR A 1067 6.79 -5.21 1.83
C TYR A 1067 6.53 -4.06 0.86
N GLY A 1068 5.79 -4.31 -0.22
CA GLY A 1068 5.37 -3.28 -1.18
C GLY A 1068 4.11 -2.51 -0.75
N TRP A 1069 3.55 -2.81 0.43
CA TRP A 1069 2.30 -2.24 0.93
C TRP A 1069 2.46 -1.55 2.29
N HIS A 1070 1.42 -0.85 2.74
CA HIS A 1070 1.38 -0.08 3.98
C HIS A 1070 0.51 -0.74 5.07
N PRO A 1071 0.82 -0.52 6.36
CA PRO A 1071 -0.14 -0.76 7.43
C PRO A 1071 -1.37 0.13 7.26
N PRO A 1072 -2.53 -0.30 7.78
CA PRO A 1072 -3.58 0.62 8.18
C PRO A 1072 -3.08 1.52 9.32
N LEU A 1073 -3.17 2.84 9.14
CA LEU A 1073 -2.73 3.84 10.11
C LEU A 1073 -3.92 4.68 10.60
N PRO A 1074 -3.99 5.02 11.90
CA PRO A 1074 -5.09 5.83 12.42
C PRO A 1074 -5.07 7.23 11.81
N HIS A 1075 -6.22 7.67 11.30
CA HIS A 1075 -6.39 8.97 10.66
C HIS A 1075 -7.65 9.68 11.17
N THR A 1076 -7.58 11.00 11.33
CA THR A 1076 -8.69 11.89 11.70
C THR A 1076 -8.77 13.04 10.71
N PHE A 1077 -9.96 13.36 10.22
CA PHE A 1077 -10.13 14.40 9.19
C PHE A 1077 -10.73 15.71 9.71
N MET A 1078 -11.18 15.71 10.97
CA MET A 1078 -11.76 16.90 11.62
C MET A 1078 -11.71 16.77 13.14
N VAL A 1079 -11.86 17.92 13.81
CA VAL A 1079 -11.86 18.00 15.28
C VAL A 1079 -13.02 17.18 15.86
N GLY A 1080 -12.73 16.39 16.90
CA GLY A 1080 -13.73 15.60 17.61
C GLY A 1080 -14.13 14.29 16.92
N GLN A 1081 -13.51 13.95 15.79
CA GLN A 1081 -13.72 12.67 15.13
C GLN A 1081 -12.86 11.57 15.78
N GLU A 1082 -13.47 10.41 16.05
CA GLU A 1082 -12.72 9.21 16.42
C GLU A 1082 -11.81 8.75 15.25
N PRO A 1083 -10.54 8.40 15.50
CA PRO A 1083 -9.63 7.93 14.47
C PRO A 1083 -10.20 6.71 13.74
N ARG A 1084 -10.06 6.69 12.42
CA ARG A 1084 -10.33 5.51 11.59
C ARG A 1084 -9.03 5.03 10.99
N ASP A 1085 -8.82 3.72 10.98
CA ASP A 1085 -7.61 3.16 10.38
C ASP A 1085 -7.72 3.25 8.86
N GLN A 1086 -6.81 3.97 8.23
CA GLN A 1086 -6.73 4.16 6.80
C GLN A 1086 -5.51 3.43 6.26
N ARG A 1087 -5.72 2.53 5.29
CA ARG A 1087 -4.61 1.96 4.51
C ARG A 1087 -4.45 2.70 3.20
N TYR A 1088 -3.20 2.95 2.86
CA TYR A 1088 -2.76 3.68 1.68
C TYR A 1088 -2.53 2.72 0.52
N PRO A 1089 -2.62 3.18 -0.74
CA PRO A 1089 -2.26 2.39 -1.91
C PRO A 1089 -0.83 1.86 -1.86
N ASN A 1090 -0.54 0.78 -2.60
CA ASN A 1090 0.77 0.14 -2.55
C ASN A 1090 1.87 1.04 -3.11
N GLY A 1091 2.96 1.23 -2.36
CA GLY A 1091 4.08 2.07 -2.78
C GLY A 1091 3.81 3.57 -2.81
N ASP A 1092 2.62 4.01 -2.40
CA ASP A 1092 2.28 5.42 -2.30
C ASP A 1092 3.05 6.07 -1.15
N GLY A 1093 3.58 7.27 -1.38
CA GLY A 1093 4.45 7.94 -0.42
C GLY A 1093 5.92 7.50 -0.43
N TYR A 1094 6.37 6.61 -1.33
CA TYR A 1094 7.81 6.44 -1.57
C TYR A 1094 8.22 6.06 -3.01
N TYR A 1095 9.37 6.61 -3.39
CA TYR A 1095 10.12 6.27 -4.61
C TYR A 1095 11.55 5.82 -4.29
N LEU A 1096 12.14 6.42 -3.26
CA LEU A 1096 13.50 6.12 -2.86
C LEU A 1096 13.50 4.91 -1.93
N TYR A 1097 14.55 4.10 -2.04
CA TYR A 1097 14.79 2.96 -1.18
C TYR A 1097 16.04 3.22 -0.31
N PRO A 1098 16.03 2.83 0.98
CA PRO A 1098 17.17 3.05 1.88
C PRO A 1098 18.30 2.07 1.56
N GLY A 1099 19.31 2.50 0.79
CA GLY A 1099 20.39 1.63 0.30
C GLY A 1099 21.15 0.89 1.41
N TRP A 1100 21.27 1.50 2.58
CA TRP A 1100 21.97 0.91 3.72
C TRP A 1100 21.29 -0.33 4.29
N LEU A 1101 19.99 -0.57 4.01
CA LEU A 1101 19.32 -1.82 4.39
C LEU A 1101 19.78 -3.03 3.56
N VAL A 1102 20.41 -2.79 2.41
CA VAL A 1102 20.91 -3.82 1.49
C VAL A 1102 22.43 -3.70 1.26
N GLY A 1103 23.12 -2.93 2.11
CA GLY A 1103 24.57 -2.75 2.05
C GLY A 1103 25.06 -1.79 0.96
N GLU A 1104 24.20 -0.95 0.41
CA GLU A 1104 24.55 0.11 -0.54
C GLU A 1104 24.64 1.48 0.15
N GLU A 1105 25.39 2.40 -0.45
CA GLU A 1105 25.51 3.77 0.03
C GLU A 1105 24.38 4.67 -0.52
N GLY A 1106 23.88 5.58 0.31
CA GLY A 1106 22.89 6.58 -0.10
C GLY A 1106 21.48 6.02 -0.36
N MET A 1107 20.70 6.78 -1.13
CA MET A 1107 19.35 6.38 -1.54
C MET A 1107 19.40 5.65 -2.87
N LEU A 1108 18.69 4.55 -2.97
CA LEU A 1108 18.49 3.82 -4.21
C LEU A 1108 17.21 4.30 -4.91
N SER A 1109 17.23 4.22 -6.24
CA SER A 1109 16.08 4.57 -7.08
C SER A 1109 15.13 3.40 -7.26
N CYS A 1110 14.03 3.66 -7.95
CA CYS A 1110 13.13 2.66 -8.49
C CYS A 1110 12.77 2.97 -9.94
N ILE A 1111 12.22 1.99 -10.64
CA ILE A 1111 11.84 2.13 -12.06
C ILE A 1111 10.79 3.24 -12.28
N ARG A 1112 9.90 3.45 -11.31
CA ARG A 1112 8.89 4.53 -11.37
C ARG A 1112 9.54 5.91 -11.37
N LEU A 1113 10.51 6.13 -10.49
CA LEU A 1113 11.22 7.41 -10.38
C LEU A 1113 12.11 7.70 -11.60
N GLU A 1114 12.69 6.68 -12.23
CA GLU A 1114 13.39 6.90 -13.51
C GLU A 1114 12.41 7.33 -14.61
N GLN A 1115 11.15 6.88 -14.61
CA GLN A 1115 10.15 7.38 -15.55
C GLN A 1115 9.69 8.82 -15.25
N VAL A 1116 9.71 9.24 -13.99
CA VAL A 1116 9.55 10.66 -13.62
C VAL A 1116 10.66 11.50 -14.26
N ARG A 1117 11.94 11.10 -14.09
CA ARG A 1117 13.09 11.78 -14.70
C ARG A 1117 12.91 11.86 -16.21
N ASP A 1118 12.68 10.72 -16.85
CA ASP A 1118 12.55 10.69 -18.30
C ASP A 1118 11.42 11.64 -18.72
N GLY A 1119 10.28 11.65 -18.00
CA GLY A 1119 9.12 12.51 -18.31
C GLY A 1119 9.50 14.00 -18.31
N VAL A 1120 10.32 14.40 -17.34
CA VAL A 1120 10.86 15.76 -17.26
C VAL A 1120 11.77 16.06 -18.46
N GLU A 1121 12.58 15.09 -18.89
CA GLU A 1121 13.44 15.26 -20.07
C GLU A 1121 12.62 15.33 -21.36
N ASP A 1122 11.57 14.53 -21.51
CA ASP A 1122 10.62 14.61 -22.63
C ASP A 1122 9.93 15.98 -22.70
N PHE A 1123 9.61 16.59 -21.56
CA PHE A 1123 9.08 17.95 -21.52
C PHE A 1123 10.02 18.94 -22.22
N GLU A 1124 11.32 18.80 -22.01
CA GLU A 1124 12.32 19.66 -22.65
C GLU A 1124 12.37 19.44 -24.18
N TYR A 1125 12.19 18.20 -24.65
CA TYR A 1125 12.04 17.93 -26.08
C TYR A 1125 10.84 18.69 -26.66
N LEU A 1126 9.69 18.67 -25.99
CA LEU A 1126 8.49 19.39 -26.42
C LEU A 1126 8.73 20.90 -26.50
N ARG A 1127 9.38 21.49 -25.49
CA ARG A 1127 9.73 22.92 -25.45
C ARG A 1127 10.72 23.32 -26.54
N ILE A 1128 11.73 22.51 -26.78
CA ILE A 1128 12.72 22.73 -27.84
C ILE A 1128 12.03 22.70 -29.21
N LEU A 1129 11.17 21.71 -29.45
CA LEU A 1129 10.43 21.61 -30.71
C LEU A 1129 9.50 22.81 -30.91
N GLU A 1130 8.73 23.21 -29.89
CA GLU A 1130 7.86 24.38 -29.94
C GLU A 1130 8.64 25.66 -30.29
N THR A 1131 9.81 25.85 -29.64
CA THR A 1131 10.70 27.00 -29.90
C THR A 1131 11.22 26.99 -31.34
N ARG A 1132 11.71 25.84 -31.82
CA ARG A 1132 12.22 25.68 -33.19
C ARG A 1132 11.12 25.88 -34.24
N ILE A 1133 9.89 25.44 -33.98
CA ILE A 1133 8.72 25.74 -34.82
C ILE A 1133 8.50 27.26 -34.91
N GLY A 1134 8.53 27.96 -33.78
CA GLY A 1134 8.40 29.42 -33.73
C GLY A 1134 9.47 30.14 -34.55
N ASN A 1135 10.74 29.73 -34.40
CA ASN A 1135 11.87 30.27 -35.17
C ASN A 1135 11.75 29.97 -36.67
N ALA A 1136 11.37 28.74 -37.03
CA ALA A 1136 11.18 28.31 -38.40
C ALA A 1136 10.06 29.09 -39.11
N LYS A 1137 8.93 29.34 -38.42
CA LYS A 1137 7.84 30.19 -38.93
C LYS A 1137 8.32 31.62 -39.23
N LYS A 1138 9.08 32.23 -38.32
CA LYS A 1138 9.68 33.57 -38.53
C LYS A 1138 10.63 33.60 -39.73
N LYS A 1139 11.30 32.49 -40.03
CA LYS A 1139 12.21 32.31 -41.18
C LYS A 1139 11.49 31.84 -42.47
N GLY A 1140 10.15 31.73 -42.48
CA GLY A 1140 9.37 31.26 -43.64
C GLY A 1140 9.57 29.78 -44.00
N LYS A 1141 10.12 28.96 -43.10
CA LYS A 1141 10.32 27.51 -43.30
C LYS A 1141 9.01 26.73 -43.06
N LYS A 1142 8.87 25.57 -43.70
CA LYS A 1142 7.73 24.66 -43.49
C LYS A 1142 7.82 24.00 -42.11
N THR A 1143 6.73 24.00 -41.34
CA THR A 1143 6.67 23.41 -39.98
C THR A 1143 5.52 22.42 -39.78
N ALA A 1144 4.85 21.98 -40.85
CA ALA A 1144 3.64 21.16 -40.74
C ALA A 1144 3.89 19.79 -40.07
N SER A 1145 5.00 19.12 -40.42
CA SER A 1145 5.38 17.82 -39.82
C SER A 1145 5.71 17.98 -38.32
N ALA A 1146 6.53 18.95 -37.97
CA ALA A 1146 6.85 19.30 -36.58
C ALA A 1146 5.61 19.64 -35.74
N LEU A 1147 4.66 20.40 -36.29
CA LEU A 1147 3.37 20.67 -35.62
C LEU A 1147 2.57 19.39 -35.41
N ALA A 1148 2.50 18.50 -36.41
CA ALA A 1148 1.80 17.23 -36.29
C ALA A 1148 2.42 16.32 -35.22
N ALA A 1149 3.76 16.26 -35.13
CA ALA A 1149 4.46 15.52 -34.08
C ALA A 1149 4.12 16.06 -32.68
N LEU A 1150 4.05 17.40 -32.53
CA LEU A 1150 3.67 18.03 -31.27
C LEU A 1150 2.21 17.75 -30.89
N GLU A 1151 1.29 17.74 -31.86
CA GLU A 1151 -0.11 17.38 -31.61
C GLU A 1151 -0.28 15.92 -31.21
N LYS A 1152 0.50 15.00 -31.78
CA LYS A 1152 0.53 13.59 -31.33
C LYS A 1152 0.95 13.49 -29.86
N ALA A 1153 1.94 14.28 -29.43
CA ALA A 1153 2.37 14.33 -28.04
C ALA A 1153 1.29 14.88 -27.10
N ARG A 1154 0.58 15.94 -27.52
CA ARG A 1154 -0.59 16.45 -26.79
C ARG A 1154 -1.74 15.43 -26.76
N ALA A 1155 -1.85 14.54 -27.74
CA ALA A 1155 -2.89 13.52 -27.79
C ALA A 1155 -2.64 12.33 -26.84
N LEU A 1156 -1.42 12.16 -26.31
CA LEU A 1156 -1.10 11.11 -25.34
C LEU A 1156 -1.82 11.26 -23.99
N VAL A 1157 -2.24 12.47 -23.66
CA VAL A 1157 -2.83 12.80 -22.36
C VAL A 1157 -4.14 13.56 -22.53
N SER A 1158 -5.15 13.26 -21.71
CA SER A 1158 -6.43 13.97 -21.73
C SER A 1158 -7.04 14.07 -20.33
N ILE A 1159 -7.77 15.14 -20.12
CA ILE A 1159 -8.61 15.38 -18.94
C ILE A 1159 -10.06 15.59 -19.43
N PRO A 1160 -11.05 14.87 -18.86
CA PRO A 1160 -10.87 13.82 -17.85
C PRO A 1160 -10.31 12.52 -18.46
N ASN A 1161 -9.92 11.60 -17.59
CA ASN A 1161 -9.52 10.23 -17.93
C ASN A 1161 -10.08 9.28 -16.84
N LYS A 1162 -9.84 7.97 -16.97
CA LYS A 1162 -10.40 6.92 -16.08
C LYS A 1162 -9.93 6.99 -14.61
N GLY A 1163 -9.07 7.95 -14.28
CA GLY A 1163 -8.62 8.19 -12.93
C GLY A 1163 -7.21 7.65 -12.70
N PRO A 1164 -6.67 7.94 -11.52
CA PRO A 1164 -5.34 7.50 -11.15
C PRO A 1164 -5.33 5.99 -10.87
N ARG A 1165 -4.15 5.35 -10.96
CA ARG A 1165 -3.94 3.90 -10.70
C ARG A 1165 -4.50 2.92 -11.75
N HIS A 1166 -4.87 3.41 -12.93
CA HIS A 1166 -5.29 2.59 -14.07
C HIS A 1166 -4.36 2.80 -15.27
N SER A 1167 -3.11 2.41 -15.11
CA SER A 1167 -2.03 2.71 -16.07
C SER A 1167 -2.25 2.10 -17.47
N THR A 1168 -2.91 0.95 -17.53
CA THR A 1168 -3.24 0.23 -18.78
C THR A 1168 -4.40 0.87 -19.54
N GLU A 1169 -5.26 1.60 -18.84
CA GLU A 1169 -6.35 2.37 -19.46
C GLU A 1169 -5.87 3.75 -19.92
N LEU A 1170 -4.90 4.35 -19.21
CA LEU A 1170 -4.25 5.59 -19.63
C LEU A 1170 -3.43 5.37 -20.90
N VAL A 1171 -2.68 4.27 -20.97
CA VAL A 1171 -1.85 3.91 -22.13
C VAL A 1171 -2.05 2.44 -22.47
N LYS A 1172 -2.85 2.18 -23.51
CA LYS A 1172 -3.11 0.81 -23.99
C LYS A 1172 -1.87 0.16 -24.63
N ASP A 1173 -1.15 0.94 -25.44
CA ASP A 1173 0.09 0.52 -26.09
C ASP A 1173 1.26 1.35 -25.54
N PRO A 1174 2.12 0.80 -24.67
CA PRO A 1174 3.24 1.54 -24.08
C PRO A 1174 4.28 2.00 -25.12
N ASP A 1175 4.34 1.39 -26.31
CA ASP A 1175 5.31 1.76 -27.35
C ASP A 1175 4.99 3.13 -27.99
N VAL A 1176 3.75 3.61 -27.86
CA VAL A 1176 3.33 4.90 -28.43
C VAL A 1176 4.13 6.08 -27.88
N ILE A 1177 4.49 6.06 -26.59
CA ILE A 1177 5.24 7.15 -25.94
C ILE A 1177 6.63 7.27 -26.59
N MET A 1178 7.33 6.14 -26.72
CA MET A 1178 8.68 6.09 -27.29
C MET A 1178 8.68 6.47 -28.78
N ASN A 1179 7.65 6.04 -29.53
CA ASN A 1179 7.49 6.39 -30.94
C ASN A 1179 7.28 7.90 -31.14
N VAL A 1180 6.42 8.52 -30.33
CA VAL A 1180 6.16 9.96 -30.37
C VAL A 1180 7.40 10.75 -29.96
N ARG A 1181 8.10 10.35 -28.90
CA ARG A 1181 9.38 10.96 -28.48
C ARG A 1181 10.43 10.92 -29.59
N ALA A 1182 10.59 9.77 -30.25
CA ALA A 1182 11.53 9.63 -31.36
C ALA A 1182 11.13 10.50 -32.57
N GLU A 1183 9.83 10.66 -32.83
CA GLU A 1183 9.34 11.59 -33.86
C GLU A 1183 9.66 13.04 -33.54
N ILE A 1184 9.42 13.48 -32.30
CA ILE A 1184 9.81 14.82 -31.82
C ILE A 1184 11.31 15.06 -32.02
N ALA A 1185 12.17 14.12 -31.60
CA ALA A 1185 13.62 14.27 -31.73
C ALA A 1185 14.09 14.42 -33.18
N ARG A 1186 13.47 13.67 -34.12
CA ARG A 1186 13.73 13.80 -35.56
C ARG A 1186 13.34 15.18 -36.07
N GLU A 1187 12.18 15.69 -35.68
CA GLU A 1187 11.70 17.02 -36.10
C GLU A 1187 12.54 18.15 -35.51
N ILE A 1188 12.97 18.03 -34.25
CA ILE A 1188 13.94 18.95 -33.63
C ILE A 1188 15.20 19.00 -34.50
N THR A 1189 15.79 17.84 -34.79
CA THR A 1189 17.03 17.73 -35.57
C THR A 1189 16.85 18.30 -36.99
N ALA A 1190 15.72 18.03 -37.65
CA ALA A 1190 15.44 18.48 -39.01
C ALA A 1190 15.28 20.01 -39.13
N LEU A 1191 14.71 20.68 -38.12
CA LEU A 1191 14.54 22.13 -38.13
C LEU A 1191 15.85 22.89 -37.91
N GLY A 1192 16.81 22.29 -37.19
CA GLY A 1192 18.00 22.97 -36.69
C GLY A 1192 17.66 24.09 -35.70
N GLU A 1193 18.62 24.97 -35.41
CA GLU A 1193 18.43 26.13 -34.51
C GLU A 1193 17.68 27.34 -35.12
#